data_AF-A0A7M1STJ0-F1
#
_entry.id   AF-A0A7M1STJ0-F1
#
_cell.length_a   1.000
_cell.length_b   1.000
_cell.length_c   1.000
_cell.angle_alpha   90.00
_cell.angle_beta   90.00
_cell.angle_gamma   90.00
#
_symmetry.space_group_name_H-M   'P 1'
#
loop_
_entity.id
_entity.type
_entity.pdbx_description
1 polymer ?
#
loop_
_entity_poly.entity_id
_entity_poly.type
_entity_poly.pdbx_seq_one_letter_code
_entity_poly.pdbx_strand_id
1 'polypeptide(L)'
;MPRAPHEVTDNRTRRPWRARGGALLAVVALIAAALGTTAPWAAAPASAAPGDPFDAADPLVFVGQEQPTGLYQAITNADGEVEFETEGPTSPVTYNALAYNTDDNYLYAIVNSDDSQEFPEGSLIRIGQEGVLTRVGTETYSTSIVGAFGDDGLYYSARPENDELQVIDVATGALVDTIELSQPMYTAEIGGPDFALLDGYFWGAGSGAITRTDPATGEVTYFPGVFSADLAIAGAAWTFGNGNLGFSFNASGSVMQLAVENPDADAPTFTVVSTGPGPASNNNDGAASPGQPTDLSVDKTGPAALVPGGTIEYTITVTNHGPGNSSGFIVSDTIPEMLLNPDTDEPNCTVAEGTFTCIGGRTEAGTSVDFTISAEVPDDLDPQTLVENTATVSANEEDPDEENNTSTSGGAVPEVQLEKEVASIEDANGNGLTDTGDLVHYNFTVTNTGLVDLSDIAIEDPLLSEPATCPVTDLAAGDNTVCTATYALTQGDVDASWVANTATASGVPSGAEEPITSEPSTTGVEIPAEPELTITKTADPATVDSYVVDQDITYTFLVTNTGNVTQTQVEVVEGEFTGNGDLGPITCPDGAGDSLAPGDSFACTASYTLTQEDIDAGSVENSATATGFPPGGEIPIESPPSTVTIPPPAEPALSVVKTSDTVSVQEAGHVITYSFLVTNIGNVTIEDVTIDEGEFTGAGELEPVTCPAAAAALAPDEEVVCTTTYEVVEADLTGGELSNTATATGATPGGDPVTSPESSTTTDTVAPLPTTGSSVLPIAAIALLLVGAGTALAVARRRGAN
;
A
#
# COMPACT_ATOMS: atom_id res chain seq x y z
N MET A 1 -27.74 -7.79 -40.41
CA MET A 1 -28.39 -8.75 -41.32
C MET A 1 -27.64 -10.09 -41.21
N PRO A 2 -28.35 -11.23 -41.16
CA PRO A 2 -29.21 -11.66 -40.03
C PRO A 2 -28.96 -13.17 -39.69
N ARG A 3 -29.46 -13.79 -38.62
CA ARG A 3 -30.87 -14.01 -38.24
C ARG A 3 -30.99 -14.51 -36.79
N ALA A 4 -31.84 -13.83 -36.02
CA ALA A 4 -32.70 -14.38 -34.95
C ALA A 4 -33.96 -15.02 -35.62
N PRO A 5 -35.10 -15.42 -34.95
CA PRO A 5 -35.60 -15.02 -33.62
C PRO A 5 -36.50 -16.03 -32.85
N HIS A 6 -36.96 -15.61 -31.65
CA HIS A 6 -38.35 -15.56 -31.13
C HIS A 6 -38.27 -15.33 -29.61
N GLU A 7 -38.55 -14.18 -28.98
CA GLU A 7 -39.66 -13.21 -28.98
C GLU A 7 -40.98 -13.76 -28.38
N VAL A 8 -41.41 -13.23 -27.22
CA VAL A 8 -42.72 -12.55 -26.97
C VAL A 8 -42.63 -11.65 -25.72
N THR A 9 -43.18 -10.45 -25.88
CA THR A 9 -43.28 -9.24 -25.03
C THR A 9 -44.63 -9.08 -24.30
N ASP A 10 -44.70 -8.29 -23.21
CA ASP A 10 -45.63 -7.15 -22.99
C ASP A 10 -45.38 -6.48 -21.59
N ASN A 11 -45.85 -5.29 -21.20
CA ASN A 11 -45.60 -3.88 -21.60
C ASN A 11 -46.30 -2.98 -20.53
N ARG A 12 -45.70 -1.81 -20.21
CA ARG A 12 -46.33 -0.58 -19.60
C ARG A 12 -46.89 -0.68 -18.15
N THR A 13 -46.88 0.32 -17.26
CA THR A 13 -46.92 1.80 -17.37
C THR A 13 -46.59 2.47 -16.01
N ARG A 14 -46.31 3.77 -16.05
CA ARG A 14 -45.88 4.66 -14.95
C ARG A 14 -46.99 5.16 -14.00
N ARG A 15 -46.53 5.65 -12.82
CA ARG A 15 -46.98 6.82 -12.00
C ARG A 15 -47.89 6.61 -10.76
N PRO A 16 -47.84 7.53 -9.76
CA PRO A 16 -47.63 7.24 -8.33
C PRO A 16 -48.87 7.55 -7.47
N TRP A 17 -48.99 7.03 -6.24
CA TRP A 17 -49.87 7.62 -5.22
C TRP A 17 -49.39 7.31 -3.80
N ARG A 18 -49.30 8.35 -2.97
CA ARG A 18 -49.05 8.30 -1.52
C ARG A 18 -50.36 7.95 -0.79
N ALA A 19 -50.31 7.12 0.25
CA ALA A 19 -50.75 7.45 1.62
C ALA A 19 -50.91 6.22 2.54
N ARG A 20 -50.07 6.20 3.58
CA ARG A 20 -50.34 5.86 5.00
C ARG A 20 -51.05 4.54 5.35
N GLY A 21 -50.25 3.63 5.92
CA GLY A 21 -50.64 2.67 6.96
C GLY A 21 -49.39 2.32 7.76
N GLY A 22 -49.38 2.60 9.05
CA GLY A 22 -48.19 2.47 9.91
C GLY A 22 -47.87 1.03 10.31
N ALA A 23 -46.57 0.75 10.46
CA ALA A 23 -45.94 -0.25 11.32
C ALA A 23 -44.43 0.08 11.27
N LEU A 24 -43.86 0.72 12.29
CA LEU A 24 -43.07 0.12 13.37
C LEU A 24 -42.05 -0.96 12.91
N LEU A 25 -40.76 -0.59 13.08
CA LEU A 25 -39.54 -1.40 13.31
C LEU A 25 -39.17 -2.55 12.34
N ALA A 26 -37.96 -2.50 11.78
CA ALA A 26 -36.78 -3.09 12.46
C ALA A 26 -35.50 -2.92 11.60
N VAL A 27 -34.55 -2.16 12.15
CA VAL A 27 -33.12 -2.44 12.03
C VAL A 27 -32.89 -3.74 12.80
N VAL A 28 -32.41 -4.79 12.14
CA VAL A 28 -31.91 -5.98 12.84
C VAL A 28 -30.41 -5.78 13.01
N ALA A 29 -30.07 -5.25 14.18
CA ALA A 29 -28.81 -5.52 14.83
C ALA A 29 -28.74 -7.02 15.16
N LEU A 30 -27.56 -7.60 15.01
CA LEU A 30 -27.18 -8.95 15.43
C LEU A 30 -27.33 -9.10 16.96
N ILE A 31 -28.56 -9.37 17.41
CA ILE A 31 -28.86 -10.08 18.66
C ILE A 31 -30.02 -11.04 18.35
N ALA A 32 -29.68 -12.28 18.02
CA ALA A 32 -30.55 -13.46 18.02
C ALA A 32 -29.64 -14.70 17.88
N ALA A 33 -29.71 -15.75 18.69
CA ALA A 33 -30.68 -16.05 19.73
C ALA A 33 -30.12 -17.09 20.70
N ALA A 34 -30.12 -16.73 21.98
CA ALA A 34 -30.53 -17.65 23.03
C ALA A 34 -32.03 -17.95 22.84
N LEU A 35 -32.33 -18.93 22.00
CA LEU A 35 -33.58 -19.69 22.03
C LEU A 35 -33.15 -21.15 22.06
N GLY A 36 -33.33 -21.76 23.24
CA GLY A 36 -33.03 -23.16 23.47
C GLY A 36 -33.66 -24.03 22.39
N THR A 37 -32.84 -24.47 21.45
CA THR A 37 -33.00 -25.81 20.90
C THR A 37 -32.77 -26.73 22.07
N THR A 38 -33.82 -27.34 22.60
CA THR A 38 -33.64 -28.60 23.32
C THR A 38 -32.99 -29.53 22.32
N ALA A 39 -31.66 -29.60 22.33
CA ALA A 39 -30.96 -30.78 21.85
C ALA A 39 -31.73 -31.96 22.48
N PRO A 40 -32.02 -33.03 21.73
CA PRO A 40 -32.41 -34.25 22.42
C PRO A 40 -31.32 -34.44 23.46
N TRP A 41 -31.69 -34.52 24.75
CA TRP A 41 -30.75 -34.99 25.76
C TRP A 41 -30.14 -36.25 25.16
N ALA A 42 -28.90 -36.13 24.65
CA ALA A 42 -28.03 -37.27 24.59
C ALA A 42 -28.06 -37.72 26.04
N ALA A 43 -28.65 -38.89 26.27
CA ALA A 43 -28.52 -39.51 27.57
C ALA A 43 -27.04 -39.41 27.90
N ALA A 44 -26.70 -38.87 29.08
CA ALA A 44 -25.35 -39.01 29.59
C ALA A 44 -24.94 -40.48 29.34
N PRO A 45 -23.74 -40.75 28.81
CA PRO A 45 -23.29 -42.12 28.64
C PRO A 45 -23.63 -42.87 29.92
N ALA A 46 -24.28 -44.04 29.79
CA ALA A 46 -24.67 -44.81 30.95
C ALA A 46 -23.41 -44.99 31.80
N SER A 47 -23.41 -44.47 33.03
CA SER A 47 -22.29 -44.68 33.94
C SER A 47 -22.04 -46.18 34.01
N ALA A 48 -20.81 -46.60 33.75
CA ALA A 48 -20.42 -47.99 33.86
C ALA A 48 -20.86 -48.54 35.23
N ALA A 49 -21.31 -49.79 35.25
CA ALA A 49 -21.73 -50.44 36.47
C ALA A 49 -20.50 -50.88 37.27
N PRO A 50 -20.61 -51.00 38.61
CA PRO A 50 -19.52 -51.54 39.43
C PRO A 50 -19.06 -52.91 38.89
N GLY A 51 -17.77 -53.07 38.62
CA GLY A 51 -17.16 -54.28 38.04
C GLY A 51 -17.15 -54.36 36.52
N ASP A 52 -17.63 -53.34 35.80
CA ASP A 52 -17.38 -53.17 34.37
C ASP A 52 -15.88 -52.88 34.11
N PRO A 53 -15.39 -53.07 32.88
CA PRO A 53 -14.01 -52.71 32.53
C PRO A 53 -13.78 -51.19 32.63
N PHE A 54 -12.52 -50.79 32.82
CA PHE A 54 -12.13 -49.38 32.77
C PHE A 54 -12.32 -48.81 31.36
N ASP A 55 -12.55 -47.50 31.25
CA ASP A 55 -12.72 -46.85 29.94
C ASP A 55 -11.38 -46.86 29.20
N ALA A 56 -11.37 -47.50 28.03
CA ALA A 56 -10.18 -47.58 27.20
C ALA A 56 -9.73 -46.20 26.70
N ALA A 57 -10.62 -45.20 26.64
CA ALA A 57 -10.25 -43.83 26.26
C ALA A 57 -9.50 -43.09 27.38
N ASP A 58 -9.51 -43.60 28.62
CA ASP A 58 -8.93 -42.94 29.78
C ASP A 58 -7.55 -43.49 30.15
N PRO A 59 -6.50 -42.67 30.01
CA PRO A 59 -5.21 -42.97 30.63
C PRO A 59 -5.35 -42.79 32.15
N LEU A 60 -5.04 -43.85 32.90
CA LEU A 60 -5.17 -43.87 34.35
C LEU A 60 -3.99 -44.60 34.97
N VAL A 61 -3.43 -44.03 36.04
CA VAL A 61 -2.48 -44.75 36.91
C VAL A 61 -3.22 -45.23 38.13
N PHE A 62 -3.11 -46.52 38.42
CA PHE A 62 -3.69 -47.16 39.59
C PHE A 62 -2.61 -47.48 40.61
N VAL A 63 -2.89 -47.22 41.88
CA VAL A 63 -2.01 -47.58 43.00
C VAL A 63 -2.81 -48.34 44.05
N GLY A 64 -2.43 -49.60 44.30
CA GLY A 64 -2.89 -50.39 45.43
C GLY A 64 -2.06 -50.08 46.68
N GLN A 65 -2.70 -49.93 47.83
CA GLN A 65 -2.03 -49.61 49.09
C GLN A 65 -2.60 -50.33 50.30
N GLU A 66 -1.83 -50.37 51.38
CA GLU A 66 -2.26 -50.87 52.70
C GLU A 66 -2.57 -52.38 52.70
N GLN A 67 -3.08 -52.87 53.84
CA GLN A 67 -3.46 -54.26 54.06
C GLN A 67 -4.70 -54.28 55.00
N PRO A 68 -5.91 -54.67 54.55
CA PRO A 68 -6.30 -55.06 53.18
C PRO A 68 -6.15 -53.95 52.13
N THR A 69 -6.01 -54.32 50.86
CA THR A 69 -5.62 -53.38 49.79
C THR A 69 -6.74 -52.35 49.49
N GLY A 70 -6.42 -51.06 49.53
CA GLY A 70 -7.22 -49.99 48.95
C GLY A 70 -6.71 -49.65 47.54
N LEU A 71 -7.60 -49.56 46.56
CA LEU A 71 -7.25 -49.15 45.19
C LEU A 71 -7.46 -47.64 45.04
N TYR A 72 -6.48 -46.97 44.45
CA TYR A 72 -6.53 -45.55 44.13
C TYR A 72 -6.26 -45.34 42.64
N GLN A 73 -6.83 -44.28 42.07
CA GLN A 73 -6.55 -43.83 40.72
C GLN A 73 -6.03 -42.40 40.73
N ALA A 74 -5.09 -42.10 39.84
CA ALA A 74 -4.59 -40.76 39.62
C ALA A 74 -5.59 -39.94 38.79
N ILE A 75 -5.95 -38.76 39.28
CA ILE A 75 -6.83 -37.80 38.62
C ILE A 75 -6.08 -36.47 38.52
N THR A 76 -5.96 -35.95 37.31
CA THR A 76 -5.37 -34.62 37.09
C THR A 76 -6.49 -33.59 37.04
N ASN A 77 -6.40 -32.57 37.89
CA ASN A 77 -7.36 -31.47 37.89
C ASN A 77 -7.12 -30.51 36.70
N ALA A 78 -7.95 -29.47 36.58
CA ALA A 78 -7.83 -28.49 35.50
C ALA A 78 -6.50 -27.70 35.52
N ASP A 79 -5.91 -27.56 36.71
CA ASP A 79 -4.65 -26.84 36.92
C ASP A 79 -3.41 -27.74 36.70
N GLY A 80 -3.62 -29.00 36.30
CA GLY A 80 -2.54 -29.96 36.04
C GLY A 80 -1.97 -30.64 37.29
N GLU A 81 -2.59 -30.44 38.47
CA GLU A 81 -2.17 -31.13 39.69
C GLU A 81 -2.75 -32.55 39.71
N VAL A 82 -1.89 -33.51 40.03
CA VAL A 82 -2.26 -34.93 40.16
C VAL A 82 -2.68 -35.23 41.60
N GLU A 83 -3.91 -35.67 41.78
CA GLU A 83 -4.45 -36.18 43.03
C GLU A 83 -4.75 -37.68 42.91
N PHE A 84 -4.76 -38.40 44.04
CA PHE A 84 -5.11 -39.82 44.08
C PHE A 84 -6.44 -40.00 44.79
N GLU A 85 -7.44 -40.48 44.06
CA GLU A 85 -8.78 -40.74 44.58
C GLU A 85 -9.01 -42.24 44.77
N THR A 86 -9.87 -42.63 45.72
CA THR A 86 -10.19 -44.05 45.96
C THR A 86 -11.05 -44.61 44.82
N GLU A 87 -10.62 -45.72 44.22
CA GLU A 87 -11.38 -46.48 43.23
C GLU A 87 -12.20 -47.57 43.94
N GLY A 88 -13.28 -47.14 44.60
CA GLY A 88 -14.16 -48.01 45.39
C GLY A 88 -13.75 -48.19 46.86
N PRO A 89 -14.45 -49.07 47.61
CA PRO A 89 -14.14 -49.35 49.00
C PRO A 89 -12.85 -50.19 49.14
N THR A 90 -12.27 -50.20 50.34
CA THR A 90 -11.16 -51.13 50.68
C THR A 90 -11.55 -52.58 50.37
N SER A 91 -10.63 -53.29 49.72
CA SER A 91 -10.80 -54.69 49.32
C SER A 91 -11.07 -55.60 50.52
N PRO A 92 -11.84 -56.70 50.34
CA PRO A 92 -12.00 -57.73 51.36
C PRO A 92 -10.72 -58.57 51.59
N VAL A 93 -9.73 -58.49 50.70
CA VAL A 93 -8.46 -59.24 50.76
C VAL A 93 -7.26 -58.34 50.50
N THR A 94 -6.07 -58.76 50.92
CA THR A 94 -4.81 -58.13 50.50
C THR A 94 -4.37 -58.79 49.19
N TYR A 95 -4.19 -58.00 48.14
CA TYR A 95 -3.61 -58.43 46.87
C TYR A 95 -2.36 -57.61 46.52
N ASN A 96 -1.51 -58.19 45.68
CA ASN A 96 -0.32 -57.56 45.11
C ASN A 96 -0.13 -58.06 43.65
N ALA A 97 0.97 -57.69 42.99
CA ALA A 97 1.27 -58.00 41.60
C ALA A 97 0.27 -57.37 40.61
N LEU A 98 -0.12 -56.12 40.84
CA LEU A 98 -1.13 -55.43 40.05
C LEU A 98 -0.64 -55.20 38.62
N ALA A 99 -1.44 -55.59 37.63
CA ALA A 99 -1.17 -55.33 36.23
C ALA A 99 -2.45 -54.98 35.48
N TYR A 100 -2.36 -54.10 34.49
CA TYR A 100 -3.49 -53.74 33.63
C TYR A 100 -3.44 -54.53 32.33
N ASN A 101 -4.56 -55.15 31.95
CA ASN A 101 -4.70 -55.85 30.68
C ASN A 101 -5.40 -54.96 29.65
N THR A 102 -4.69 -54.59 28.59
CA THR A 102 -5.22 -53.75 27.52
C THR A 102 -6.21 -54.48 26.60
N ASP A 103 -6.19 -55.82 26.57
CA ASP A 103 -7.09 -56.61 25.73
C ASP A 103 -8.55 -56.58 26.22
N ASP A 104 -8.76 -56.52 27.54
CA ASP A 104 -10.09 -56.53 28.15
C ASP A 104 -10.36 -55.38 29.12
N ASN A 105 -9.40 -54.48 29.32
CA ASN A 105 -9.48 -53.27 30.14
C ASN A 105 -9.81 -53.53 31.61
N TYR A 106 -9.22 -54.58 32.17
CA TYR A 106 -9.29 -54.92 33.58
C TYR A 106 -7.92 -54.92 34.24
N LEU A 107 -7.91 -54.66 35.54
CA LEU A 107 -6.75 -54.90 36.38
C LEU A 107 -6.73 -56.37 36.84
N TYR A 108 -5.54 -56.91 37.03
CA TYR A 108 -5.30 -58.27 37.50
C TYR A 108 -4.28 -58.26 38.63
N ALA A 109 -4.48 -59.11 39.63
CA ALA A 109 -3.60 -59.23 40.78
C ALA A 109 -3.64 -60.64 41.38
N ILE A 110 -2.71 -60.95 42.27
CA ILE A 110 -2.68 -62.18 43.06
C ILE A 110 -3.02 -61.87 44.52
N VAL A 111 -3.96 -62.62 45.09
CA VAL A 111 -4.29 -62.54 46.53
C VAL A 111 -3.07 -62.97 47.35
N ASN A 112 -2.60 -62.09 48.23
CA ASN A 112 -1.41 -62.29 49.06
C ASN A 112 -1.77 -62.71 50.50
N SER A 113 -2.76 -62.05 51.12
CA SER A 113 -3.20 -62.37 52.49
C SER A 113 -4.65 -61.96 52.75
N ASP A 114 -5.11 -62.16 54.00
CA ASP A 114 -6.46 -61.83 54.45
C ASP A 114 -7.54 -62.53 53.61
N ASP A 115 -7.25 -63.80 53.29
CA ASP A 115 -8.01 -64.60 52.34
C ASP A 115 -9.42 -64.95 52.83
N SER A 116 -10.25 -65.37 51.89
CA SER A 116 -11.61 -65.82 52.16
C SER A 116 -11.95 -67.09 51.39
N GLN A 117 -13.09 -67.72 51.68
CA GLN A 117 -13.54 -68.86 50.87
C GLN A 117 -13.78 -68.49 49.40
N GLU A 118 -14.11 -67.23 49.14
CA GLU A 118 -14.36 -66.71 47.79
C GLU A 118 -13.04 -66.35 47.08
N PHE A 119 -12.06 -65.85 47.83
CA PHE A 119 -10.74 -65.44 47.36
C PHE A 119 -9.62 -66.05 48.24
N PRO A 120 -9.28 -67.34 48.04
CA PRO A 120 -8.16 -67.97 48.74
C PRO A 120 -6.80 -67.32 48.44
N GLU A 121 -5.84 -67.42 49.36
CA GLU A 121 -4.45 -67.00 49.15
C GLU A 121 -3.87 -67.64 47.86
N GLY A 122 -3.17 -66.83 47.06
CA GLY A 122 -2.63 -67.22 45.76
C GLY A 122 -3.64 -67.18 44.61
N SER A 123 -4.89 -66.75 44.82
CA SER A 123 -5.87 -66.66 43.72
C SER A 123 -5.55 -65.52 42.77
N LEU A 124 -5.69 -65.77 41.46
CA LEU A 124 -5.79 -64.71 40.45
C LEU A 124 -7.15 -64.02 40.55
N ILE A 125 -7.13 -62.70 40.65
CA ILE A 125 -8.32 -61.86 40.68
C ILE A 125 -8.28 -60.87 39.52
N ARG A 126 -9.46 -60.62 38.95
CA ARG A 126 -9.74 -59.54 38.02
C ARG A 126 -10.49 -58.44 38.76
N ILE A 127 -10.08 -57.19 38.56
CA ILE A 127 -10.56 -56.01 39.27
C ILE A 127 -11.13 -55.05 38.23
N GLY A 128 -12.42 -54.74 38.34
CA GLY A 128 -13.10 -53.74 37.51
C GLY A 128 -13.38 -52.45 38.27
N GLN A 129 -14.15 -51.54 37.64
CA GLN A 129 -14.53 -50.26 38.23
C GLN A 129 -15.16 -50.41 39.62
N GLU A 130 -14.98 -49.39 40.46
CA GLU A 130 -15.27 -49.38 41.90
C GLU A 130 -14.54 -50.48 42.70
N GLY A 131 -13.39 -50.97 42.20
CA GLY A 131 -12.55 -51.95 42.89
C GLY A 131 -13.20 -53.33 43.04
N VAL A 132 -14.17 -53.67 42.19
CA VAL A 132 -14.94 -54.92 42.30
C VAL A 132 -14.12 -56.12 41.87
N LEU A 133 -13.96 -57.08 42.77
CA LEU A 133 -13.15 -58.28 42.57
C LEU A 133 -13.94 -59.44 41.96
N THR A 134 -13.36 -60.13 40.98
CA THR A 134 -13.84 -61.41 40.44
C THR A 134 -12.69 -62.42 40.42
N ARG A 135 -12.87 -63.59 41.05
CA ARG A 135 -11.85 -64.65 41.00
C ARG A 135 -11.81 -65.29 39.60
N VAL A 136 -10.60 -65.47 39.08
CA VAL A 136 -10.37 -66.08 37.76
C VAL A 136 -9.81 -67.49 37.95
N GLY A 137 -10.46 -68.47 37.33
CA GLY A 137 -10.09 -69.88 37.47
C GLY A 137 -10.25 -70.42 38.90
N THR A 138 -9.58 -71.55 39.18
CA THR A 138 -9.60 -72.19 40.50
C THR A 138 -8.20 -72.51 41.04
N GLU A 139 -7.16 -72.29 40.24
CA GLU A 139 -5.77 -72.50 40.63
C GLU A 139 -5.34 -71.46 41.69
N THR A 140 -4.25 -71.77 42.38
CA THR A 140 -3.60 -70.88 43.35
C THR A 140 -2.10 -70.91 43.07
N TYR A 141 -1.50 -69.73 43.01
CA TYR A 141 -0.11 -69.51 42.69
C TYR A 141 0.71 -69.27 43.97
N SER A 142 2.04 -69.17 43.86
CA SER A 142 2.82 -68.66 44.98
C SER A 142 2.36 -67.24 45.32
N THR A 143 2.43 -66.83 46.59
CA THR A 143 2.16 -65.44 46.94
C THR A 143 3.21 -64.54 46.30
N SER A 144 2.84 -64.00 45.15
CA SER A 144 3.62 -63.09 44.35
C SER A 144 3.47 -61.68 44.89
N ILE A 145 4.52 -60.88 44.69
CA ILE A 145 4.53 -59.46 45.05
C ILE A 145 4.86 -58.58 43.85
N VAL A 146 5.01 -59.16 42.65
CA VAL A 146 5.20 -58.40 41.41
C VAL A 146 4.46 -59.08 40.27
N GLY A 147 3.86 -58.28 39.39
CA GLY A 147 3.26 -58.77 38.16
C GLY A 147 3.15 -57.72 37.07
N ALA A 148 3.23 -58.17 35.82
CA ALA A 148 2.97 -57.35 34.64
C ALA A 148 2.49 -58.24 33.49
N PHE A 149 1.82 -57.64 32.50
CA PHE A 149 1.54 -58.33 31.25
C PHE A 149 2.76 -58.25 30.32
N GLY A 150 3.03 -59.32 29.58
CA GLY A 150 4.02 -59.34 28.50
C GLY A 150 3.40 -58.97 27.14
N ASP A 151 4.23 -58.79 26.12
CA ASP A 151 3.78 -58.49 24.74
C ASP A 151 2.91 -59.60 24.12
N ASP A 152 2.92 -60.79 24.71
CA ASP A 152 2.12 -61.94 24.31
C ASP A 152 0.72 -61.98 24.96
N GLY A 153 0.38 -60.97 25.78
CA GLY A 153 -0.89 -60.87 26.51
C GLY A 153 -1.00 -61.82 27.72
N LEU A 154 0.08 -62.51 28.08
CA LEU A 154 0.12 -63.36 29.28
C LEU A 154 0.51 -62.55 30.51
N TYR A 155 0.00 -62.96 31.66
CA TYR A 155 0.32 -62.33 32.94
C TYR A 155 1.53 -63.02 33.57
N TYR A 156 2.60 -62.26 33.75
CA TYR A 156 3.85 -62.71 34.35
C TYR A 156 3.86 -62.29 35.81
N SER A 157 4.17 -63.22 36.69
CA SER A 157 4.15 -62.98 38.12
C SER A 157 5.32 -63.64 38.81
N ALA A 158 5.94 -62.92 39.74
CA ALA A 158 7.08 -63.43 40.50
C ALA A 158 6.99 -63.07 41.98
N ARG A 159 7.67 -63.89 42.75
CA ARG A 159 8.16 -63.53 44.06
C ARG A 159 9.65 -63.20 43.93
N PRO A 160 10.09 -61.94 44.12
CA PRO A 160 11.45 -61.49 43.81
C PRO A 160 12.58 -62.29 44.48
N GLU A 161 12.32 -62.91 45.63
CA GLU A 161 13.32 -63.75 46.31
C GLU A 161 13.53 -65.12 45.65
N ASN A 162 12.63 -65.52 44.75
CA ASN A 162 12.73 -66.73 43.96
C ASN A 162 13.48 -66.46 42.64
N ASP A 163 13.97 -67.54 42.03
CA ASP A 163 14.62 -67.58 40.71
C ASP A 163 13.67 -68.05 39.60
N GLU A 164 12.36 -67.76 39.73
CA GLU A 164 11.33 -68.22 38.80
C GLU A 164 10.28 -67.13 38.52
N LEU A 165 9.84 -67.06 37.26
CA LEU A 165 8.75 -66.21 36.78
C LEU A 165 7.60 -67.09 36.27
N GLN A 166 6.42 -66.95 36.88
CA GLN A 166 5.22 -67.73 36.54
C GLN A 166 4.45 -67.03 35.42
N VAL A 167 4.09 -67.79 34.38
CA VAL A 167 3.33 -67.28 33.23
C VAL A 167 1.91 -67.80 33.28
N ILE A 168 0.92 -66.92 33.35
CA ILE A 168 -0.48 -67.25 33.62
C ILE A 168 -1.36 -66.73 32.49
N ASP A 169 -2.22 -67.59 31.97
CA ASP A 169 -3.29 -67.19 31.04
C ASP A 169 -4.49 -66.67 31.84
N VAL A 170 -4.73 -65.37 31.76
CA VAL A 170 -5.79 -64.68 32.51
C VAL A 170 -7.20 -64.96 32.00
N ALA A 171 -7.37 -65.52 30.80
CA ALA A 171 -8.68 -65.94 30.31
C ALA A 171 -9.14 -67.24 31.00
N THR A 172 -8.20 -68.11 31.38
CA THR A 172 -8.50 -69.43 31.97
C THR A 172 -8.09 -69.55 33.44
N GLY A 173 -7.15 -68.73 33.91
CA GLY A 173 -6.48 -68.88 35.20
C GLY A 173 -5.62 -70.13 35.25
N ALA A 174 -4.95 -70.49 34.15
CA ALA A 174 -4.06 -71.65 34.08
C ALA A 174 -2.58 -71.21 34.10
N LEU A 175 -1.74 -71.92 34.85
CA LEU A 175 -0.28 -71.79 34.73
C LEU A 175 0.18 -72.35 33.36
N VAL A 176 0.69 -71.48 32.50
CA VAL A 176 1.12 -71.82 31.13
C VAL A 176 2.60 -72.22 31.09
N ASP A 177 3.45 -71.51 31.84
CA ASP A 177 4.89 -71.78 31.90
C ASP A 177 5.53 -71.31 33.23
N THR A 178 6.78 -71.70 33.45
CA THR A 178 7.63 -71.18 34.53
C THR A 178 9.04 -70.99 34.00
N ILE A 179 9.47 -69.73 33.93
CA ILE A 179 10.77 -69.34 33.38
C ILE A 179 11.78 -69.25 34.52
N GLU A 180 12.90 -69.97 34.41
CA GLU A 180 14.02 -69.89 35.36
C GLU A 180 14.83 -68.63 35.10
N LEU A 181 15.01 -67.80 36.14
CA LEU A 181 15.77 -66.56 36.07
C LEU A 181 17.26 -66.83 36.28
N SER A 182 18.13 -66.09 35.59
CA SER A 182 19.59 -66.21 35.73
C SER A 182 20.08 -65.87 37.15
N GLN A 183 19.27 -65.13 37.90
CA GLN A 183 19.42 -64.78 39.30
C GLN A 183 18.08 -64.24 39.84
N PRO A 184 17.84 -64.28 41.17
CA PRO A 184 16.67 -63.64 41.76
C PRO A 184 16.60 -62.14 41.40
N MET A 185 15.38 -61.62 41.28
CA MET A 185 15.14 -60.18 41.06
C MET A 185 15.44 -59.36 42.34
N TYR A 186 15.44 -60.04 43.49
CA TYR A 186 15.88 -59.49 44.75
C TYR A 186 17.40 -59.45 44.87
N THR A 187 17.93 -58.26 45.16
CA THR A 187 19.31 -58.09 45.66
C THR A 187 19.30 -57.35 46.98
N ALA A 188 20.39 -57.48 47.74
CA ALA A 188 20.58 -56.69 48.96
C ALA A 188 20.64 -55.17 48.69
N GLU A 189 20.86 -54.78 47.43
CA GLU A 189 20.95 -53.39 47.00
C GLU A 189 19.58 -52.85 46.57
N ILE A 190 18.79 -53.58 45.78
CA ILE A 190 17.55 -53.09 45.15
C ILE A 190 16.27 -53.57 45.85
N GLY A 191 16.33 -54.60 46.69
CA GLY A 191 15.23 -54.98 47.58
C GLY A 191 14.03 -55.69 46.93
N GLY A 192 14.12 -56.07 45.65
CA GLY A 192 13.07 -56.80 44.92
C GLY A 192 11.93 -55.88 44.49
N PRO A 193 12.18 -55.03 43.48
CA PRO A 193 11.21 -54.02 43.06
C PRO A 193 10.13 -54.61 42.18
N ASP A 194 9.02 -53.88 42.11
CA ASP A 194 7.99 -54.10 41.10
C ASP A 194 8.52 -53.77 39.70
N PHE A 195 7.91 -54.36 38.68
CA PHE A 195 8.34 -54.18 37.29
C PHE A 195 7.20 -53.89 36.34
N ALA A 196 7.51 -53.19 35.25
CA ALA A 196 6.62 -52.94 34.13
C ALA A 196 7.27 -53.33 32.81
N LEU A 197 6.45 -53.62 31.81
CA LEU A 197 6.92 -53.99 30.47
C LEU A 197 7.26 -52.73 29.65
N LEU A 198 8.47 -52.67 29.10
CA LEU A 198 8.84 -51.70 28.08
C LEU A 198 9.76 -52.38 27.06
N ASP A 199 9.39 -52.29 25.79
CA ASP A 199 10.15 -52.80 24.64
C ASP A 199 10.64 -54.25 24.83
N GLY A 200 9.74 -55.13 25.28
CA GLY A 200 9.98 -56.56 25.45
C GLY A 200 10.73 -56.97 26.71
N TYR A 201 11.06 -56.03 27.60
CA TYR A 201 11.72 -56.31 28.87
C TYR A 201 10.91 -55.84 30.07
N PHE A 202 11.03 -56.55 31.20
CA PHE A 202 10.50 -56.09 32.48
C PHE A 202 11.51 -55.23 33.23
N TRP A 203 11.10 -54.03 33.60
CA TRP A 203 11.96 -53.04 34.24
C TRP A 203 11.50 -52.70 35.64
N GLY A 204 12.39 -52.83 36.62
CA GLY A 204 12.12 -52.49 38.02
C GLY A 204 13.16 -51.53 38.60
N ALA A 205 12.78 -50.74 39.60
CA ALA A 205 13.63 -49.68 40.15
C ALA A 205 13.80 -49.76 41.68
N GLY A 206 15.03 -49.57 42.17
CA GLY A 206 15.26 -49.40 43.60
C GLY A 206 16.68 -49.01 43.99
N SER A 207 16.81 -48.25 45.08
CA SER A 207 18.07 -47.80 45.70
C SER A 207 19.05 -47.16 44.71
N GLY A 208 18.53 -46.35 43.78
CA GLY A 208 19.33 -45.68 42.75
C GLY A 208 19.72 -46.55 41.56
N ALA A 209 19.14 -47.75 41.40
CA ALA A 209 19.45 -48.69 40.34
C ALA A 209 18.19 -49.18 39.60
N ILE A 210 18.40 -49.65 38.37
CA ILE A 210 17.39 -50.27 37.52
C ILE A 210 17.73 -51.74 37.28
N THR A 211 16.71 -52.57 37.22
CA THR A 211 16.77 -53.99 36.81
C THR A 211 16.07 -54.17 35.49
N ARG A 212 16.62 -55.00 34.61
CA ARG A 212 15.99 -55.43 33.36
C ARG A 212 15.90 -56.95 33.36
N THR A 213 14.72 -57.50 33.17
CA THR A 213 14.49 -58.94 33.06
C THR A 213 13.98 -59.24 31.66
N ASP A 214 14.65 -60.14 30.96
CA ASP A 214 14.20 -60.68 29.67
C ASP A 214 13.21 -61.83 29.92
N PRO A 215 11.90 -61.66 29.65
CA PRO A 215 10.92 -62.72 29.86
C PRO A 215 11.08 -63.90 28.89
N ALA A 216 11.79 -63.74 27.77
CA ALA A 216 12.01 -64.83 26.82
C ALA A 216 13.16 -65.76 27.24
N THR A 217 14.16 -65.22 27.95
CA THR A 217 15.38 -65.97 28.32
C THR A 217 15.56 -66.18 29.82
N GLY A 218 14.88 -65.39 30.66
CA GLY A 218 15.08 -65.32 32.10
C GLY A 218 16.33 -64.52 32.51
N GLU A 219 17.02 -63.85 31.59
CA GLU A 219 18.20 -63.06 31.92
C GLU A 219 17.84 -61.80 32.73
N VAL A 220 18.41 -61.65 33.92
CA VAL A 220 18.29 -60.46 34.77
C VAL A 220 19.58 -59.64 34.74
N THR A 221 19.49 -58.37 34.35
CA THR A 221 20.60 -57.40 34.27
C THR A 221 20.40 -56.23 35.23
N TYR A 222 21.52 -55.72 35.78
CA TYR A 222 21.52 -54.67 36.80
C TYR A 222 22.26 -53.40 36.32
N PHE A 223 21.64 -52.24 36.49
CA PHE A 223 22.15 -50.93 36.11
C PHE A 223 22.21 -50.01 37.34
N PRO A 224 23.36 -49.89 38.02
CA PRO A 224 23.48 -49.05 39.22
C PRO A 224 23.74 -47.57 38.90
N GLY A 225 23.35 -46.68 39.81
CA GLY A 225 23.71 -45.26 39.76
C GLY A 225 22.89 -44.43 38.77
N VAL A 226 21.66 -44.86 38.49
CA VAL A 226 20.74 -44.20 37.54
C VAL A 226 20.05 -42.98 38.19
N PHE A 227 19.64 -43.08 39.45
CA PHE A 227 18.95 -42.03 40.20
C PHE A 227 19.41 -41.98 41.67
N SER A 228 18.84 -41.08 42.48
CA SER A 228 19.22 -40.95 43.89
C SER A 228 18.97 -42.24 44.68
N ALA A 229 19.96 -42.65 45.48
CA ALA A 229 19.85 -43.82 46.35
C ALA A 229 18.89 -43.63 47.55
N ASP A 230 18.39 -42.41 47.78
CA ASP A 230 17.39 -42.14 48.82
C ASP A 230 16.01 -42.73 48.49
N LEU A 231 15.75 -42.95 47.19
CA LEU A 231 14.57 -43.66 46.71
C LEU A 231 14.81 -45.16 46.88
N ALA A 232 14.15 -45.75 47.89
CA ALA A 232 14.33 -47.14 48.30
C ALA A 232 13.76 -48.12 47.26
N ILE A 233 12.69 -48.85 47.55
CA ILE A 233 12.17 -49.88 46.65
C ILE A 233 10.90 -49.35 45.97
N ALA A 234 10.87 -49.36 44.63
CA ALA A 234 9.63 -49.13 43.90
C ALA A 234 8.67 -50.29 44.20
N GLY A 235 7.56 -49.98 44.86
CA GLY A 235 6.49 -50.93 45.12
C GLY A 235 5.46 -50.94 44.00
N ALA A 236 5.43 -49.91 43.15
CA ALA A 236 4.59 -49.92 41.96
C ALA A 236 5.45 -49.58 40.73
N ALA A 237 5.15 -50.21 39.61
CA ALA A 237 5.76 -49.92 38.33
C ALA A 237 4.72 -49.98 37.21
N TRP A 238 4.79 -49.05 36.27
CA TRP A 238 3.93 -49.06 35.08
C TRP A 238 4.66 -48.44 33.89
N THR A 239 4.03 -48.51 32.72
CA THR A 239 4.51 -47.88 31.50
C THR A 239 3.49 -46.84 31.07
N PHE A 240 3.95 -45.62 30.83
CA PHE A 240 3.15 -44.53 30.28
C PHE A 240 2.94 -44.77 28.77
N GLY A 241 1.87 -44.20 28.21
CA GLY A 241 1.58 -44.31 26.78
C GLY A 241 2.70 -43.74 25.89
N ASN A 242 3.43 -42.73 26.38
CA ASN A 242 4.61 -42.16 25.71
C ASN A 242 5.88 -43.04 25.78
N GLY A 243 5.79 -44.27 26.30
CA GLY A 243 6.92 -45.21 26.37
C GLY A 243 7.87 -44.99 27.56
N ASN A 244 7.60 -44.01 28.44
CA ASN A 244 8.38 -43.86 29.67
C ASN A 244 7.92 -44.85 30.75
N LEU A 245 8.84 -45.22 31.64
CA LEU A 245 8.52 -46.00 32.84
C LEU A 245 8.07 -45.09 33.98
N GLY A 246 7.07 -45.52 34.73
CA GLY A 246 6.64 -44.91 35.98
C GLY A 246 6.93 -45.81 37.18
N PHE A 247 7.42 -45.23 38.27
CA PHE A 247 7.72 -45.96 39.51
C PHE A 247 7.17 -45.20 40.72
N SER A 248 6.45 -45.89 41.61
CA SER A 248 6.11 -45.35 42.94
C SER A 248 6.94 -46.03 44.02
N PHE A 249 7.72 -45.24 44.75
CA PHE A 249 8.60 -45.70 45.82
C PHE A 249 7.87 -45.78 47.15
N ASN A 250 7.74 -46.99 47.69
CA ASN A 250 6.97 -47.36 48.88
C ASN A 250 6.86 -46.26 49.97
N ALA A 251 7.70 -46.32 51.01
CA ALA A 251 7.53 -45.51 52.21
C ALA A 251 7.51 -43.98 51.97
N SER A 252 8.09 -43.52 50.85
CA SER A 252 8.09 -42.13 50.43
C SER A 252 6.84 -41.70 49.67
N GLY A 253 6.19 -42.62 48.96
CA GLY A 253 5.15 -42.33 47.97
C GLY A 253 5.64 -41.63 46.70
N SER A 254 6.90 -41.20 46.63
CA SER A 254 7.46 -40.49 45.47
C SER A 254 7.22 -41.26 44.19
N VAL A 255 6.69 -40.57 43.18
CA VAL A 255 6.50 -41.07 41.82
C VAL A 255 7.63 -40.55 40.95
N MET A 256 8.25 -41.41 40.14
CA MET A 256 9.31 -41.06 39.21
C MET A 256 8.93 -41.53 37.80
N GLN A 257 9.11 -40.65 36.82
CA GLN A 257 9.06 -41.02 35.41
C GLN A 257 10.49 -41.12 34.86
N LEU A 258 10.77 -42.19 34.13
CA LEU A 258 12.09 -42.51 33.61
C LEU A 258 12.00 -42.85 32.12
N ALA A 259 12.73 -42.11 31.29
CA ALA A 259 12.92 -42.44 29.89
C ALA A 259 14.09 -43.43 29.73
N VAL A 260 13.92 -44.41 28.84
CA VAL A 260 14.94 -45.41 28.51
C VAL A 260 15.25 -45.34 27.02
N GLU A 261 16.47 -44.96 26.67
CA GLU A 261 16.92 -44.95 25.28
C GLU A 261 17.75 -46.19 24.95
N ASN A 262 17.49 -46.80 23.80
CA ASN A 262 18.11 -48.06 23.35
C ASN A 262 17.95 -49.20 24.38
N PRO A 263 16.69 -49.58 24.70
CA PRO A 263 16.37 -50.51 25.80
C PRO A 263 16.98 -51.90 25.63
N ASP A 264 17.25 -52.33 24.40
CA ASP A 264 17.86 -53.61 24.04
C ASP A 264 19.41 -53.62 24.13
N ALA A 265 20.04 -52.45 24.24
CA ALA A 265 21.50 -52.35 24.32
C ALA A 265 22.06 -52.98 25.61
N ASP A 266 23.33 -53.39 25.59
CA ASP A 266 24.06 -53.83 26.79
C ASP A 266 24.19 -52.71 27.84
N ALA A 267 24.12 -51.45 27.40
CA ALA A 267 24.16 -50.24 28.22
C ALA A 267 23.16 -49.20 27.71
N PRO A 268 21.87 -49.31 28.12
CA PRO A 268 20.85 -48.30 27.84
C PRO A 268 21.19 -46.97 28.50
N THR A 269 20.65 -45.87 27.96
CA THR A 269 20.70 -44.56 28.60
C THR A 269 19.41 -44.34 29.39
N PHE A 270 19.53 -43.82 30.61
CA PHE A 270 18.40 -43.54 31.48
C PHE A 270 18.33 -42.06 31.81
N THR A 271 17.16 -41.46 31.65
CA THR A 271 16.92 -40.05 31.97
C THR A 271 15.72 -39.96 32.90
N VAL A 272 15.93 -39.41 34.11
CA VAL A 272 14.81 -39.07 35.01
C VAL A 272 14.09 -37.87 34.41
N VAL A 273 12.86 -38.08 33.96
CA VAL A 273 12.02 -37.07 33.31
C VAL A 273 11.37 -36.18 34.37
N SER A 274 10.78 -36.79 35.38
CA SER A 274 10.09 -36.08 36.45
C SER A 274 10.09 -36.88 37.76
N THR A 275 9.93 -36.17 38.88
CA THR A 275 9.64 -36.77 40.18
C THR A 275 8.55 -35.95 40.88
N GLY A 276 7.54 -36.59 41.42
CA GLY A 276 6.42 -35.95 42.11
C GLY A 276 6.03 -36.69 43.39
N PRO A 277 5.18 -36.08 44.23
CA PRO A 277 4.55 -36.79 45.33
C PRO A 277 3.54 -37.80 44.79
N GLY A 278 3.39 -38.90 45.51
CA GLY A 278 2.31 -39.86 45.32
C GLY A 278 1.91 -40.43 46.67
N PRO A 279 0.98 -41.39 46.68
CA PRO A 279 0.46 -41.90 47.93
C PRO A 279 1.53 -42.80 48.59
N ALA A 280 1.80 -42.58 49.88
CA ALA A 280 2.88 -43.25 50.62
C ALA A 280 2.36 -44.45 51.40
N SER A 281 2.87 -45.64 51.10
CA SER A 281 2.60 -46.88 51.85
C SER A 281 3.81 -47.80 51.82
N ASN A 282 3.92 -48.73 52.79
CA ASN A 282 4.98 -49.74 52.75
C ASN A 282 4.67 -50.92 51.81
N ASN A 283 3.51 -50.87 51.14
CA ASN A 283 2.99 -51.89 50.26
C ASN A 283 2.26 -51.20 49.10
N ASN A 284 2.95 -50.24 48.45
CA ASN A 284 2.49 -49.75 47.16
C ASN A 284 2.58 -50.90 46.16
N ASP A 285 1.64 -50.91 45.24
CA ASP A 285 1.55 -51.75 44.05
C ASP A 285 0.85 -50.90 42.98
N GLY A 286 1.07 -51.12 41.70
CA GLY A 286 0.46 -50.25 40.70
C GLY A 286 0.61 -50.72 39.28
N ALA A 287 -0.30 -50.22 38.46
CA ALA A 287 -0.37 -50.45 37.03
C ALA A 287 -0.95 -49.21 36.36
N ALA A 288 -0.84 -49.10 35.04
CA ALA A 288 -1.50 -48.02 34.30
C ALA A 288 -2.32 -48.57 33.14
N SER A 289 -3.49 -47.97 32.95
CA SER A 289 -4.16 -47.94 31.65
C SER A 289 -3.41 -46.91 30.78
N PRO A 290 -2.83 -47.31 29.64
CA PRO A 290 -2.17 -46.36 28.73
C PRO A 290 -3.18 -45.43 28.03
N GLY A 291 -4.48 -45.74 28.07
CA GLY A 291 -5.51 -45.05 27.30
C GLY A 291 -5.47 -45.40 25.82
N GLN A 292 -6.38 -44.79 25.05
CA GLN A 292 -6.29 -44.75 23.60
C GLN A 292 -5.29 -43.66 23.19
N PRO A 293 -4.72 -43.71 21.97
CA PRO A 293 -3.83 -42.67 21.49
C PRO A 293 -4.48 -41.27 21.58
N THR A 294 -3.69 -40.33 22.08
CA THR A 294 -4.06 -38.93 22.32
C THR A 294 -3.20 -38.08 21.38
N ASP A 295 -3.83 -37.50 20.37
CA ASP A 295 -3.17 -36.67 19.34
C ASP A 295 -3.28 -35.22 19.78
N LEU A 296 -2.28 -34.73 20.52
CA LEU A 296 -2.24 -33.32 20.90
C LEU A 296 -1.57 -32.55 19.78
N SER A 297 -2.18 -31.46 19.34
CA SER A 297 -1.51 -30.48 18.49
C SER A 297 -1.34 -29.17 19.22
N VAL A 298 -0.34 -28.39 18.84
CA VAL A 298 -0.18 -27.01 19.29
C VAL A 298 -0.29 -26.06 18.11
N ASP A 299 -1.09 -25.01 18.26
CA ASP A 299 -1.14 -23.87 17.34
C ASP A 299 -0.70 -22.62 18.06
N LYS A 300 0.35 -21.96 17.55
CA LYS A 300 0.89 -20.75 18.11
C LYS A 300 0.62 -19.58 17.18
N THR A 301 -0.02 -18.56 17.72
CA THR A 301 -0.31 -17.32 17.00
C THR A 301 0.24 -16.11 17.76
N GLY A 302 0.67 -15.10 17.00
CA GLY A 302 1.22 -13.85 17.52
C GLY A 302 1.18 -12.76 16.44
N PRO A 303 1.53 -11.50 16.79
CA PRO A 303 1.46 -10.40 15.85
C PRO A 303 2.56 -10.50 14.78
N ALA A 304 2.18 -10.31 13.52
CA ALA A 304 3.13 -10.24 12.40
C ALA A 304 3.97 -8.94 12.44
N ALA A 305 3.40 -7.86 12.97
CA ALA A 305 4.07 -6.56 13.11
C ALA A 305 4.47 -6.32 14.58
N LEU A 306 5.76 -6.11 14.80
CA LEU A 306 6.32 -5.82 16.11
C LEU A 306 6.54 -4.31 16.25
N VAL A 307 5.78 -3.66 17.12
CA VAL A 307 5.92 -2.23 17.37
C VAL A 307 7.03 -2.00 18.41
N PRO A 308 8.14 -1.31 18.08
CA PRO A 308 9.21 -1.03 19.04
C PRO A 308 8.70 -0.33 20.30
N GLY A 309 9.16 -0.78 21.47
CA GLY A 309 8.72 -0.29 22.78
C GLY A 309 7.32 -0.75 23.21
N GLY A 310 6.64 -1.55 22.37
CA GLY A 310 5.34 -2.13 22.67
C GLY A 310 5.41 -3.49 23.37
N THR A 311 4.25 -3.96 23.84
CA THR A 311 4.05 -5.33 24.33
C THR A 311 3.37 -6.14 23.25
N ILE A 312 3.83 -7.37 23.05
CA ILE A 312 3.20 -8.36 22.16
C ILE A 312 2.65 -9.51 22.99
N GLU A 313 1.58 -10.11 22.48
CA GLU A 313 0.94 -11.30 23.06
C GLU A 313 1.02 -12.45 22.06
N TYR A 314 1.33 -13.64 22.55
CA TYR A 314 1.18 -14.88 21.82
C TYR A 314 0.07 -15.71 22.46
N THR A 315 -0.77 -16.31 21.62
CA THR A 315 -1.75 -17.31 22.02
C THR A 315 -1.25 -18.68 21.59
N ILE A 316 -1.25 -19.63 22.53
CA ILE A 316 -0.91 -21.02 22.30
C ILE A 316 -2.16 -21.85 22.55
N THR A 317 -2.68 -22.49 21.51
CA THR A 317 -3.84 -23.37 21.59
C THR A 317 -3.40 -24.81 21.49
N VAL A 318 -3.63 -25.60 22.53
CA VAL A 318 -3.45 -27.05 22.50
C VAL A 318 -4.79 -27.70 22.16
N THR A 319 -4.82 -28.59 21.18
CA THR A 319 -6.04 -29.32 20.78
C THR A 319 -5.81 -30.82 20.82
N ASN A 320 -6.72 -31.56 21.45
CA ASN A 320 -6.72 -33.02 21.38
C ASN A 320 -7.58 -33.51 20.20
N HIS A 321 -6.96 -34.03 19.15
CA HIS A 321 -7.61 -34.63 17.98
C HIS A 321 -7.87 -36.14 18.11
N GLY A 322 -7.28 -36.78 19.12
CA GLY A 322 -7.26 -38.23 19.29
C GLY A 322 -8.51 -38.78 19.96
N PRO A 323 -8.86 -40.06 19.72
CA PRO A 323 -10.01 -40.68 20.38
C PRO A 323 -9.78 -40.88 21.89
N GLY A 324 -8.52 -40.91 22.34
CA GLY A 324 -8.15 -40.92 23.76
C GLY A 324 -8.19 -39.54 24.40
N ASN A 325 -8.38 -39.51 25.72
CA ASN A 325 -8.28 -38.30 26.53
C ASN A 325 -6.83 -38.10 26.99
N SER A 326 -6.39 -36.86 27.15
CA SER A 326 -5.10 -36.60 27.81
C SER A 326 -5.28 -36.63 29.33
N SER A 327 -4.36 -37.27 30.06
CA SER A 327 -4.28 -37.14 31.53
C SER A 327 -3.74 -35.78 31.97
N GLY A 328 -3.31 -34.93 31.04
CA GLY A 328 -2.64 -33.67 31.30
C GLY A 328 -1.39 -33.56 30.43
N PHE A 329 -0.96 -32.32 30.18
CA PHE A 329 0.12 -32.04 29.26
C PHE A 329 0.96 -30.85 29.72
N ILE A 330 2.15 -30.71 29.15
CA ILE A 330 3.06 -29.60 29.39
C ILE A 330 3.31 -28.91 28.07
N VAL A 331 3.09 -27.59 28.03
CA VAL A 331 3.54 -26.70 26.97
C VAL A 331 4.85 -26.06 27.38
N SER A 332 5.85 -26.11 26.49
CA SER A 332 7.12 -25.41 26.64
C SER A 332 7.32 -24.42 25.50
N ASP A 333 7.61 -23.17 25.84
CA ASP A 333 7.83 -22.07 24.89
C ASP A 333 9.00 -21.21 25.38
N THR A 334 10.10 -21.20 24.63
CA THR A 334 11.27 -20.37 24.96
C THR A 334 11.20 -19.07 24.19
N ILE A 335 11.01 -17.96 24.90
CA ILE A 335 11.00 -16.63 24.30
C ILE A 335 12.37 -16.32 23.69
N PRO A 336 12.41 -15.88 22.42
CA PRO A 336 13.64 -15.42 21.78
C PRO A 336 14.35 -14.33 22.60
N GLU A 337 15.67 -14.44 22.77
CA GLU A 337 16.48 -13.51 23.60
C GLU A 337 16.35 -12.02 23.20
N MET A 338 15.91 -11.78 21.97
CA MET A 338 15.67 -10.45 21.41
C MET A 338 14.38 -9.79 21.92
N LEU A 339 13.48 -10.54 22.55
CA LEU A 339 12.31 -10.00 23.24
C LEU A 339 12.60 -9.87 24.73
N LEU A 340 12.00 -8.88 25.38
CA LEU A 340 12.29 -8.51 26.76
C LEU A 340 11.12 -8.86 27.67
N ASN A 341 11.38 -8.94 28.98
CA ASN A 341 10.37 -9.01 30.03
C ASN A 341 9.23 -10.01 29.76
N PRO A 342 9.53 -11.30 29.53
CA PRO A 342 8.50 -12.32 29.31
C PRO A 342 7.60 -12.43 30.54
N ASP A 343 6.28 -12.37 30.32
CA ASP A 343 5.27 -12.38 31.39
C ASP A 343 3.99 -13.13 30.97
N THR A 344 3.21 -13.60 31.95
CA THR A 344 1.92 -14.25 31.73
C THR A 344 1.02 -14.08 32.95
N ASP A 345 -0.28 -13.90 32.70
CA ASP A 345 -1.33 -13.90 33.73
C ASP A 345 -1.89 -15.32 33.99
N GLU A 346 -1.43 -16.33 33.25
CA GLU A 346 -1.91 -17.70 33.36
C GLU A 346 -1.40 -18.36 34.65
N PRO A 347 -2.29 -18.76 35.59
CA PRO A 347 -1.90 -19.24 36.91
C PRO A 347 -1.16 -20.59 36.88
N ASN A 348 -1.35 -21.36 35.81
CA ASN A 348 -0.72 -22.66 35.55
C ASN A 348 0.53 -22.56 34.66
N CYS A 349 0.98 -21.34 34.34
CA CYS A 349 2.23 -21.10 33.66
C CYS A 349 3.29 -20.56 34.62
N THR A 350 4.53 -20.96 34.39
CA THR A 350 5.70 -20.41 35.08
C THR A 350 6.75 -19.95 34.08
N VAL A 351 7.46 -18.87 34.41
CA VAL A 351 8.55 -18.34 33.58
C VAL A 351 9.86 -18.52 34.32
N ALA A 352 10.77 -19.30 33.74
CA ALA A 352 12.11 -19.50 34.26
C ALA A 352 13.13 -19.39 33.13
N GLU A 353 14.15 -18.53 33.31
CA GLU A 353 15.22 -18.31 32.32
C GLU A 353 14.71 -18.02 30.90
N GLY A 354 13.59 -17.31 30.77
CA GLY A 354 12.98 -16.96 29.48
C GLY A 354 12.12 -18.06 28.84
N THR A 355 11.95 -19.21 29.51
CA THR A 355 11.08 -20.29 29.07
C THR A 355 9.80 -20.33 29.88
N PHE A 356 8.67 -20.28 29.18
CA PHE A 356 7.36 -20.60 29.72
C PHE A 356 7.20 -22.11 29.80
N THR A 357 6.76 -22.58 30.97
CA THR A 357 6.27 -23.94 31.18
C THR A 357 4.84 -23.84 31.70
N CYS A 358 3.88 -24.21 30.86
CA CYS A 358 2.46 -24.18 31.16
C CYS A 358 1.92 -25.59 31.31
N ILE A 359 1.19 -25.85 32.40
CA ILE A 359 0.63 -27.17 32.70
C ILE A 359 -0.85 -27.17 32.35
N GLY A 360 -1.23 -28.03 31.41
CA GLY A 360 -2.62 -28.30 31.07
C GLY A 360 -3.17 -29.48 31.85
N GLY A 361 -4.38 -29.33 32.39
CA GLY A 361 -5.11 -30.41 33.01
C GLY A 361 -5.66 -31.45 32.02
N ARG A 362 -6.47 -32.37 32.54
CA ARG A 362 -7.17 -33.39 31.74
C ARG A 362 -7.95 -32.74 30.59
N THR A 363 -7.74 -33.27 29.38
CA THR A 363 -8.32 -32.71 28.14
C THR A 363 -9.01 -33.79 27.33
N GLU A 364 -10.33 -33.66 27.16
CA GLU A 364 -11.16 -34.63 26.45
C GLU A 364 -10.89 -34.60 24.94
N ALA A 365 -11.09 -35.75 24.29
CA ALA A 365 -11.05 -35.87 22.84
C ALA A 365 -11.90 -34.79 22.15
N GLY A 366 -11.30 -34.04 21.23
CA GLY A 366 -11.94 -32.97 20.46
C GLY A 366 -12.07 -31.62 21.18
N THR A 367 -11.42 -31.44 22.34
CA THR A 367 -11.39 -30.17 23.08
C THR A 367 -10.05 -29.45 22.96
N SER A 368 -10.06 -28.15 23.25
CA SER A 368 -8.88 -27.28 23.18
C SER A 368 -8.71 -26.48 24.47
N VAL A 369 -7.46 -26.12 24.77
CA VAL A 369 -7.06 -25.28 25.89
C VAL A 369 -6.13 -24.19 25.36
N ASP A 370 -6.40 -22.94 25.72
CA ASP A 370 -5.61 -21.78 25.30
C ASP A 370 -4.74 -21.26 26.45
N PHE A 371 -3.54 -20.79 26.11
CA PHE A 371 -2.63 -20.07 27.00
C PHE A 371 -2.23 -18.76 26.35
N THR A 372 -2.15 -17.69 27.14
CA THR A 372 -1.62 -16.39 26.68
C THR A 372 -0.30 -16.06 27.37
N ILE A 373 0.72 -15.75 26.57
CA ILE A 373 2.02 -15.30 27.06
C ILE A 373 2.39 -13.98 26.37
N SER A 374 3.18 -13.15 27.04
CA SER A 374 3.53 -11.82 26.55
C SER A 374 5.02 -11.54 26.67
N ALA A 375 5.50 -10.60 25.87
CA ALA A 375 6.86 -10.07 25.93
C ALA A 375 6.90 -8.63 25.40
N GLU A 376 7.95 -7.88 25.72
CA GLU A 376 8.18 -6.52 25.23
C GLU A 376 9.15 -6.50 24.03
N VAL A 377 8.88 -5.63 23.07
CA VAL A 377 9.72 -5.39 21.89
C VAL A 377 10.75 -4.29 22.22
N PRO A 378 12.06 -4.52 22.08
CA PRO A 378 13.05 -3.46 22.27
C PRO A 378 12.85 -2.26 21.32
N ASP A 379 13.20 -1.06 21.78
CA ASP A 379 13.16 0.17 20.96
C ASP A 379 14.12 0.12 19.76
N ASP A 380 15.21 -0.63 19.86
CA ASP A 380 16.30 -0.71 18.88
C ASP A 380 16.30 -2.02 18.10
N LEU A 381 15.18 -2.74 18.09
CA LEU A 381 15.06 -3.98 17.32
C LEU A 381 15.19 -3.71 15.81
N ASP A 382 16.12 -4.40 15.16
CA ASP A 382 16.43 -4.22 13.74
C ASP A 382 15.24 -4.65 12.85
N PRO A 383 14.69 -3.75 11.99
CA PRO A 383 13.62 -4.07 11.03
C PRO A 383 13.92 -5.19 10.04
N GLN A 384 15.18 -5.57 9.87
CA GLN A 384 15.59 -6.70 9.03
C GLN A 384 15.61 -8.04 9.77
N THR A 385 15.21 -8.09 11.04
CA THR A 385 15.21 -9.32 11.83
C THR A 385 13.80 -9.91 11.93
N LEU A 386 13.66 -11.17 11.50
CA LEU A 386 12.48 -11.98 11.78
C LEU A 386 12.63 -12.61 13.17
N VAL A 387 11.63 -12.38 14.02
CA VAL A 387 11.52 -12.94 15.38
C VAL A 387 10.62 -14.15 15.32
N GLU A 388 11.17 -15.34 15.48
CA GLU A 388 10.41 -16.58 15.51
C GLU A 388 10.31 -17.08 16.94
N ASN A 389 9.09 -17.26 17.46
CA ASN A 389 8.85 -17.89 18.74
C ASN A 389 8.18 -19.25 18.53
N THR A 390 8.64 -20.29 19.23
CA THR A 390 8.20 -21.68 19.03
C THR A 390 7.70 -22.28 20.35
N ALA A 391 6.50 -22.83 20.30
CA ALA A 391 5.91 -23.64 21.37
C ALA A 391 5.98 -25.13 21.01
N THR A 392 6.05 -25.96 22.05
CA THR A 392 5.94 -27.41 21.98
C THR A 392 4.95 -27.91 23.02
N VAL A 393 4.27 -29.02 22.75
CA VAL A 393 3.42 -29.70 23.73
C VAL A 393 3.86 -31.15 23.91
N SER A 394 3.73 -31.67 25.12
CA SER A 394 4.09 -33.05 25.48
C SER A 394 3.13 -33.59 26.54
N ALA A 395 2.84 -34.89 26.49
CA ALA A 395 1.96 -35.57 27.43
C ALA A 395 2.48 -36.97 27.80
N ASN A 396 1.74 -37.66 28.67
CA ASN A 396 2.08 -39.02 29.11
C ASN A 396 1.49 -40.12 28.22
N GLU A 397 0.60 -39.77 27.31
CA GLU A 397 -0.06 -40.69 26.38
C GLU A 397 0.77 -40.92 25.10
N GLU A 398 0.43 -41.97 24.35
CA GLU A 398 0.95 -42.15 22.99
C GLU A 398 0.35 -41.06 22.10
N ASP A 399 1.22 -40.29 21.45
CA ASP A 399 0.82 -39.34 20.42
C ASP A 399 1.11 -39.91 19.02
N PRO A 400 0.09 -40.17 18.20
CA PRO A 400 0.27 -40.74 16.86
C PRO A 400 0.82 -39.75 15.82
N ASP A 401 0.86 -38.44 16.10
CA ASP A 401 1.30 -37.39 15.17
C ASP A 401 2.22 -36.36 15.85
N GLU A 402 3.46 -36.76 16.13
CA GLU A 402 4.45 -35.87 16.74
C GLU A 402 4.81 -34.63 15.89
N GLU A 403 4.46 -34.58 14.59
CA GLU A 403 4.78 -33.44 13.73
C GLU A 403 3.95 -32.19 14.08
N ASN A 404 2.79 -32.37 14.69
CA ASN A 404 1.88 -31.28 15.07
C ASN A 404 2.07 -30.80 16.54
N ASN A 405 3.02 -31.42 17.26
CA ASN A 405 3.40 -31.10 18.64
C ASN A 405 4.31 -29.87 18.76
N THR A 406 4.59 -29.17 17.65
CA THR A 406 5.34 -27.92 17.63
C THR A 406 4.71 -26.89 16.70
N SER A 407 4.73 -25.61 17.11
CA SER A 407 4.24 -24.51 16.29
C SER A 407 5.04 -23.24 16.52
N THR A 408 5.36 -22.57 15.40
CA THR A 408 6.18 -21.37 15.37
C THR A 408 5.38 -20.20 14.83
N SER A 409 5.42 -19.08 15.54
CA SER A 409 4.87 -17.79 15.08
C SER A 409 6.00 -16.79 14.87
N GLY A 410 5.97 -16.11 13.73
CA GLY A 410 6.96 -15.10 13.35
C GLY A 410 6.41 -13.69 13.32
N GLY A 411 7.22 -12.70 13.69
CA GLY A 411 6.93 -11.28 13.53
C GLY A 411 8.19 -10.45 13.24
N ALA A 412 8.05 -9.28 12.65
CA ALA A 412 9.16 -8.36 12.39
C ALA A 412 8.75 -6.90 12.63
N VAL A 413 9.73 -6.01 12.81
CA VAL A 413 9.45 -4.57 12.92
C VAL A 413 9.12 -4.02 11.53
N PRO A 414 7.95 -3.40 11.33
CA PRO A 414 7.61 -2.79 10.06
C PRO A 414 8.38 -1.47 9.87
N GLU A 415 8.74 -1.14 8.63
CA GLU A 415 9.49 0.09 8.33
C GLU A 415 9.11 0.66 6.98
N VAL A 416 8.90 1.97 6.92
CA VAL A 416 8.61 2.72 5.70
C VAL A 416 9.60 3.87 5.53
N GLN A 417 10.16 3.99 4.33
CA GLN A 417 11.09 5.05 3.95
C GLN A 417 10.48 5.92 2.85
N LEU A 418 10.75 7.22 2.91
CA LEU A 418 10.36 8.19 1.89
C LEU A 418 11.58 8.91 1.31
N GLU A 419 11.72 8.88 -0.02
CA GLU A 419 12.59 9.77 -0.77
C GLU A 419 11.75 10.73 -1.62
N LYS A 420 12.04 12.03 -1.52
CA LYS A 420 11.31 13.10 -2.20
C LYS A 420 12.22 13.89 -3.12
N GLU A 421 11.77 14.11 -4.35
CA GLU A 421 12.52 14.89 -5.33
C GLU A 421 11.61 15.81 -6.16
N VAL A 422 12.21 16.85 -6.73
CA VAL A 422 11.60 17.66 -7.78
C VAL A 422 11.77 16.91 -9.10
N ALA A 423 10.67 16.46 -9.68
CA ALA A 423 10.67 15.71 -10.93
C ALA A 423 10.87 16.65 -12.14
N SER A 424 10.16 17.78 -12.16
CA SER A 424 10.26 18.81 -13.21
C SER A 424 9.54 20.09 -12.80
N ILE A 425 9.81 21.16 -13.56
CA ILE A 425 9.07 22.42 -13.50
C ILE A 425 8.48 22.66 -14.89
N GLU A 426 7.17 22.86 -14.96
CA GLU A 426 6.43 23.20 -16.18
C GLU A 426 6.18 24.71 -16.20
N ASP A 427 6.75 25.38 -17.21
CA ASP A 427 6.40 26.76 -17.57
C ASP A 427 5.00 26.74 -18.21
N ALA A 428 4.00 27.12 -17.41
CA ALA A 428 2.59 26.98 -17.77
C ALA A 428 2.15 28.05 -18.78
N ASN A 429 2.83 29.20 -18.80
CA ASN A 429 2.45 30.35 -19.61
C ASN A 429 3.33 30.51 -20.88
N GLY A 430 4.45 29.78 -20.96
CA GLY A 430 5.36 29.70 -22.10
C GLY A 430 6.25 30.93 -22.29
N ASN A 431 6.44 31.75 -21.25
CA ASN A 431 7.25 32.97 -21.33
C ASN A 431 8.75 32.73 -21.07
N GLY A 432 9.15 31.52 -20.67
CA GLY A 432 10.53 31.15 -20.40
C GLY A 432 11.09 31.60 -19.06
N LEU A 433 10.24 32.16 -18.18
CA LEU A 433 10.55 32.49 -16.79
C LEU A 433 10.01 31.40 -15.88
N THR A 434 10.56 31.26 -14.67
CA THR A 434 9.91 30.51 -13.58
C THR A 434 9.13 31.50 -12.74
N ASP A 435 7.81 31.50 -12.86
CA ASP A 435 6.94 32.52 -12.28
C ASP A 435 5.62 31.99 -11.68
N THR A 436 4.76 32.93 -11.27
CA THR A 436 3.49 32.60 -10.61
C THR A 436 2.58 31.83 -11.54
N GLY A 437 2.16 30.64 -11.09
CA GLY A 437 1.29 29.74 -11.84
C GLY A 437 2.02 28.60 -12.52
N ASP A 438 3.36 28.65 -12.62
CA ASP A 438 4.15 27.50 -13.07
C ASP A 438 4.03 26.32 -12.12
N LEU A 439 4.17 25.12 -12.66
CA LEU A 439 3.88 23.90 -11.93
C LEU A 439 5.17 23.15 -11.58
N VAL A 440 5.40 22.95 -10.28
CA VAL A 440 6.43 22.05 -9.77
C VAL A 440 5.83 20.66 -9.60
N HIS A 441 6.36 19.69 -10.34
CA HIS A 441 5.99 18.28 -10.20
C HIS A 441 6.93 17.59 -9.22
N TYR A 442 6.37 16.92 -8.21
CA TYR A 442 7.12 16.16 -7.21
C TYR A 442 6.93 14.65 -7.41
N ASN A 443 8.02 13.90 -7.24
CA ASN A 443 7.99 12.45 -7.04
C ASN A 443 8.27 12.13 -5.57
N PHE A 444 7.50 11.17 -5.05
CA PHE A 444 7.64 10.62 -3.71
C PHE A 444 7.85 9.11 -3.85
N THR A 445 9.08 8.64 -3.72
CA THR A 445 9.40 7.22 -3.72
C THR A 445 9.21 6.68 -2.31
N VAL A 446 8.12 5.94 -2.09
CA VAL A 446 7.84 5.25 -0.83
C VAL A 446 8.35 3.82 -0.95
N THR A 447 9.21 3.40 -0.03
CA THR A 447 9.78 2.04 0.01
C THR A 447 9.40 1.36 1.31
N ASN A 448 8.87 0.14 1.23
CA ASN A 448 8.76 -0.74 2.38
C ASN A 448 10.14 -1.38 2.61
N THR A 449 10.90 -0.85 3.56
CA THR A 449 12.24 -1.39 3.87
C THR A 449 12.18 -2.53 4.85
N GLY A 450 11.08 -2.71 5.59
CA GLY A 450 10.89 -3.80 6.56
C GLY A 450 10.51 -5.14 5.92
N LEU A 451 10.31 -6.15 6.77
CA LEU A 451 9.89 -7.51 6.38
C LEU A 451 8.37 -7.74 6.44
N VAL A 452 7.61 -6.73 6.87
CA VAL A 452 6.14 -6.81 7.00
C VAL A 452 5.48 -6.04 5.87
N ASP A 453 4.53 -6.67 5.18
CA ASP A 453 3.77 -6.01 4.11
C ASP A 453 2.97 -4.81 4.67
N LEU A 454 2.99 -3.71 3.92
CA LEU A 454 2.29 -2.46 4.25
C LEU A 454 1.11 -2.24 3.32
N SER A 455 0.03 -1.68 3.86
CA SER A 455 -1.18 -1.26 3.12
C SER A 455 -1.49 0.21 3.37
N ASP A 456 -2.47 0.77 2.66
CA ASP A 456 -2.93 2.15 2.80
C ASP A 456 -1.80 3.20 2.73
N ILE A 457 -0.84 3.00 1.80
CA ILE A 457 0.25 3.96 1.62
C ILE A 457 -0.29 5.36 1.28
N ALA A 458 0.14 6.36 2.06
CA ALA A 458 -0.23 7.75 1.89
C ALA A 458 0.97 8.69 2.08
N ILE A 459 0.88 9.89 1.51
CA ILE A 459 1.84 10.98 1.70
C ILE A 459 1.16 12.12 2.44
N GLU A 460 1.78 12.58 3.52
CA GLU A 460 1.41 13.82 4.20
C GLU A 460 2.44 14.90 3.86
N ASP A 461 1.99 15.92 3.14
CA ASP A 461 2.82 17.05 2.68
C ASP A 461 2.09 18.37 2.98
N PRO A 462 2.53 19.15 3.98
CA PRO A 462 1.87 20.40 4.36
C PRO A 462 1.92 21.53 3.33
N LEU A 463 2.81 21.46 2.33
CA LEU A 463 2.87 22.46 1.26
C LEU A 463 1.78 22.22 0.21
N LEU A 464 1.36 20.97 0.04
CA LEU A 464 0.37 20.57 -0.95
C LEU A 464 -1.06 20.74 -0.43
N SER A 465 -1.92 21.35 -1.26
CA SER A 465 -3.34 21.49 -0.97
C SER A 465 -4.17 20.24 -1.31
N GLU A 466 -3.67 19.42 -2.23
CA GLU A 466 -4.26 18.15 -2.66
C GLU A 466 -3.29 17.01 -2.33
N PRO A 467 -3.79 15.83 -1.91
CA PRO A 467 -2.93 14.70 -1.54
C PRO A 467 -2.17 14.15 -2.76
N ALA A 468 -0.96 13.63 -2.52
CA ALA A 468 -0.21 12.93 -3.56
C ALA A 468 -0.97 11.67 -4.02
N THR A 469 -0.88 11.36 -5.31
CA THR A 469 -1.51 10.16 -5.89
C THR A 469 -0.50 9.03 -5.98
N CYS A 470 -0.78 7.91 -5.31
CA CYS A 470 0.02 6.69 -5.35
C CYS A 470 -0.62 5.65 -6.29
N PRO A 471 0.12 5.08 -7.27
CA PRO A 471 -0.43 4.08 -8.18
C PRO A 471 -0.67 2.71 -7.51
N VAL A 472 0.09 2.42 -6.45
CA VAL A 472 -0.01 1.21 -5.62
C VAL A 472 0.02 1.66 -4.16
N THR A 473 -0.90 1.12 -3.36
CA THR A 473 -1.02 1.41 -1.93
C THR A 473 -0.80 0.20 -1.03
N ASP A 474 -0.56 -0.97 -1.63
CA ASP A 474 -0.17 -2.19 -0.93
C ASP A 474 1.27 -2.54 -1.37
N LEU A 475 2.22 -2.50 -0.44
CA LEU A 475 3.63 -2.77 -0.70
C LEU A 475 4.09 -4.01 0.07
N ALA A 476 4.47 -5.04 -0.67
CA ALA A 476 5.18 -6.17 -0.09
C ALA A 476 6.55 -5.74 0.46
N ALA A 477 7.14 -6.56 1.33
CA ALA A 477 8.50 -6.33 1.83
C ALA A 477 9.51 -6.11 0.69
N GLY A 478 10.23 -4.98 0.74
CA GLY A 478 11.23 -4.58 -0.27
C GLY A 478 10.67 -3.89 -1.52
N ASP A 479 9.35 -3.84 -1.71
CA ASP A 479 8.73 -3.12 -2.83
C ASP A 479 8.68 -1.60 -2.60
N ASN A 480 8.53 -0.86 -3.69
CA ASN A 480 8.35 0.59 -3.67
C ASN A 480 7.24 1.04 -4.63
N THR A 481 6.68 2.23 -4.34
CA THR A 481 5.77 2.96 -5.22
C THR A 481 6.27 4.39 -5.39
N VAL A 482 6.02 4.98 -6.57
CA VAL A 482 6.30 6.40 -6.81
C VAL A 482 4.97 7.14 -6.85
N CYS A 483 4.69 7.89 -5.80
CA CYS A 483 3.54 8.79 -5.76
C CYS A 483 3.91 10.13 -6.39
N THR A 484 2.93 10.80 -6.99
CA THR A 484 3.15 12.08 -7.67
C THR A 484 2.20 13.16 -7.15
N ALA A 485 2.69 14.39 -7.06
CA ALA A 485 1.87 15.57 -6.81
C ALA A 485 2.37 16.77 -7.60
N THR A 486 1.56 17.83 -7.64
CA THR A 486 1.91 19.06 -8.35
C THR A 486 1.58 20.26 -7.46
N TYR A 487 2.50 21.23 -7.43
CA TYR A 487 2.36 22.49 -6.70
C TYR A 487 2.45 23.64 -7.69
N ALA A 488 1.46 24.54 -7.67
CA ALA A 488 1.51 25.77 -8.47
C ALA A 488 2.23 26.87 -7.68
N LEU A 489 3.28 27.45 -8.27
CA LEU A 489 4.04 28.53 -7.66
C LEU A 489 3.15 29.75 -7.41
N THR A 490 3.31 30.35 -6.23
CA THR A 490 2.69 31.62 -5.88
C THR A 490 3.67 32.78 -6.05
N GLN A 491 3.17 34.01 -6.13
CA GLN A 491 4.09 35.16 -6.21
C GLN A 491 4.99 35.28 -4.98
N GLY A 492 4.52 34.84 -3.81
CA GLY A 492 5.35 34.80 -2.60
C GLY A 492 6.51 33.82 -2.71
N ASP A 493 6.33 32.71 -3.44
CA ASP A 493 7.38 31.73 -3.70
C ASP A 493 8.47 32.31 -4.61
N VAL A 494 8.05 32.95 -5.70
CA VAL A 494 8.97 33.59 -6.68
C VAL A 494 9.76 34.72 -6.03
N ASP A 495 9.08 35.57 -5.24
CA ASP A 495 9.71 36.67 -4.51
C ASP A 495 10.66 36.17 -3.39
N ALA A 496 10.46 34.94 -2.87
CA ALA A 496 11.35 34.30 -1.90
C ALA A 496 12.57 33.61 -2.53
N SER A 497 12.57 33.41 -3.87
CA SER A 497 13.61 32.74 -4.66
C SER A 497 13.91 31.27 -4.29
N TRP A 498 13.24 30.72 -3.29
CA TRP A 498 13.41 29.33 -2.87
C TRP A 498 12.13 28.79 -2.22
N VAL A 499 11.68 27.62 -2.68
CA VAL A 499 10.56 26.88 -2.09
C VAL A 499 11.08 25.59 -1.48
N ALA A 500 11.01 25.47 -0.16
CA ALA A 500 11.29 24.22 0.53
C ALA A 500 10.01 23.40 0.66
N ASN A 501 10.10 22.10 0.39
CA ASN A 501 8.98 21.18 0.50
C ASN A 501 9.36 19.93 1.32
N THR A 502 8.66 19.70 2.44
CA THR A 502 8.90 18.58 3.37
C THR A 502 7.66 17.68 3.44
N ALA A 503 7.82 16.37 3.36
CA ALA A 503 6.73 15.41 3.50
C ALA A 503 7.14 14.16 4.30
N THR A 504 6.14 13.40 4.75
CA THR A 504 6.28 12.07 5.34
C THR A 504 5.41 11.06 4.59
N ALA A 505 5.80 9.79 4.56
CA ALA A 505 4.97 8.70 4.09
C ALA A 505 4.40 7.92 5.28
N SER A 506 3.21 7.35 5.13
CA SER A 506 2.62 6.43 6.10
C SER A 506 2.16 5.15 5.43
N GLY A 507 2.02 4.08 6.22
CA GLY A 507 1.47 2.80 5.80
C GLY A 507 1.03 1.96 7.00
N VAL A 508 0.01 1.12 6.82
CA VAL A 508 -0.53 0.23 7.85
C VAL A 508 0.11 -1.17 7.69
N PRO A 509 0.91 -1.63 8.66
CA PRO A 509 1.47 -2.97 8.65
C PRO A 509 0.41 -4.06 8.72
N SER A 510 0.64 -5.17 8.04
CA SER A 510 -0.24 -6.34 8.11
C SER A 510 -0.40 -6.85 9.54
N GLY A 511 -1.65 -6.95 10.01
CA GLY A 511 -1.96 -7.39 11.38
C GLY A 511 -1.93 -6.27 12.43
N ALA A 512 -1.64 -5.02 12.05
CA ALA A 512 -1.76 -3.84 12.91
C ALA A 512 -2.98 -2.98 12.54
N GLU A 513 -3.49 -2.20 13.50
CA GLU A 513 -4.59 -1.24 13.24
C GLU A 513 -4.08 0.18 12.95
N GLU A 514 -2.93 0.55 13.51
CA GLU A 514 -2.37 1.90 13.42
C GLU A 514 -1.25 1.98 12.36
N PRO A 515 -1.16 3.09 11.60
CA PRO A 515 -0.10 3.27 10.62
C PRO A 515 1.24 3.60 11.28
N ILE A 516 2.32 3.22 10.59
CA ILE A 516 3.66 3.75 10.85
C ILE A 516 3.96 4.91 9.90
N THR A 517 4.89 5.78 10.31
CA THR A 517 5.28 6.97 9.54
C THR A 517 6.78 6.95 9.29
N SER A 518 7.19 7.36 8.10
CA SER A 518 8.60 7.51 7.73
C SER A 518 9.23 8.71 8.43
N GLU A 519 10.57 8.74 8.48
CA GLU A 519 11.29 9.99 8.68
C GLU A 519 10.93 11.02 7.59
N PRO A 520 10.95 12.33 7.90
CA PRO A 520 10.60 13.37 6.94
C PRO A 520 11.64 13.51 5.83
N SER A 521 11.17 13.66 4.59
CA SER A 521 11.98 13.90 3.40
C SER A 521 11.77 15.34 2.90
N THR A 522 12.87 16.08 2.71
CA THR A 522 12.84 17.50 2.31
C THR A 522 13.59 17.71 1.00
N THR A 523 12.96 18.43 0.07
CA THR A 523 13.59 18.92 -1.16
C THR A 523 13.21 20.38 -1.38
N GLY A 524 13.74 21.03 -2.41
CA GLY A 524 13.32 22.38 -2.74
C GLY A 524 13.69 22.82 -4.15
N VAL A 525 13.08 23.93 -4.56
CA VAL A 525 13.25 24.54 -5.87
C VAL A 525 13.86 25.92 -5.70
N GLU A 526 14.98 26.16 -6.40
CA GLU A 526 15.52 27.50 -6.60
C GLU A 526 14.74 28.18 -7.73
N ILE A 527 14.25 29.40 -7.48
CA ILE A 527 13.55 30.22 -8.48
C ILE A 527 14.44 31.42 -8.79
N PRO A 528 15.10 31.45 -9.96
CA PRO A 528 15.93 32.57 -10.35
C PRO A 528 15.12 33.87 -10.42
N ALA A 529 15.61 34.91 -9.75
CA ALA A 529 15.04 36.24 -9.86
C ALA A 529 15.49 36.89 -11.18
N GLU A 530 14.52 37.21 -12.05
CA GLU A 530 14.72 37.89 -13.33
C GLU A 530 13.91 39.20 -13.33
N PRO A 531 14.35 40.23 -12.59
CA PRO A 531 13.66 41.50 -12.51
C PRO A 531 13.82 42.30 -13.82
N GLU A 532 12.72 42.82 -14.36
CA GLU A 532 12.75 43.67 -15.55
C GLU A 532 11.63 44.73 -15.49
N LEU A 533 11.97 45.95 -15.88
CA LEU A 533 11.03 47.05 -16.05
C LEU A 533 11.09 47.55 -17.51
N THR A 534 9.93 47.91 -18.04
CA THR A 534 9.82 48.65 -19.30
C THR A 534 9.06 49.94 -19.07
N ILE A 535 9.37 50.96 -19.88
CA ILE A 535 8.66 52.23 -19.90
C ILE A 535 8.31 52.56 -21.35
N THR A 536 7.07 53.00 -21.59
CA THR A 536 6.64 53.55 -22.87
C THR A 536 6.23 54.99 -22.67
N LYS A 537 6.92 55.90 -23.36
CA LYS A 537 6.67 57.33 -23.32
C LYS A 537 5.89 57.77 -24.56
N THR A 538 4.77 58.44 -24.35
CA THR A 538 3.96 59.05 -25.43
C THR A 538 3.72 60.52 -25.14
N ALA A 539 3.38 61.28 -26.17
CA ALA A 539 3.01 62.69 -26.04
C ALA A 539 1.70 62.98 -26.78
N ASP A 540 0.88 63.86 -26.21
CA ASP A 540 -0.38 64.30 -26.81
C ASP A 540 -0.61 65.81 -26.53
N PRO A 541 -0.83 66.65 -27.56
CA PRO A 541 -0.74 66.33 -28.99
C PRO A 541 0.72 66.22 -29.45
N ALA A 542 0.98 65.39 -30.46
CA ALA A 542 2.33 65.21 -31.01
C ALA A 542 2.38 65.45 -32.54
N THR A 543 1.59 66.38 -33.06
CA THR A 543 1.55 66.67 -34.52
C THR A 543 2.31 67.93 -34.88
N VAL A 544 2.71 68.06 -36.15
CA VAL A 544 3.30 69.29 -36.69
C VAL A 544 2.34 70.48 -36.52
N ASP A 545 1.04 70.28 -36.76
CA ASP A 545 0.02 71.34 -36.65
C ASP A 545 -0.17 71.82 -35.21
N SER A 546 0.04 70.94 -34.22
CA SER A 546 0.02 71.29 -32.80
C SER A 546 1.34 71.87 -32.30
N TYR A 547 2.40 71.87 -33.10
CA TYR A 547 3.71 72.36 -32.69
C TYR A 547 3.79 73.90 -32.82
N VAL A 548 3.08 74.59 -31.94
CA VAL A 548 2.95 76.06 -31.89
C VAL A 548 3.18 76.58 -30.48
N VAL A 549 3.57 77.85 -30.35
CA VAL A 549 3.80 78.51 -29.05
C VAL A 549 2.56 78.45 -28.18
N ASP A 550 2.76 78.27 -26.87
CA ASP A 550 1.74 78.15 -25.82
C ASP A 550 0.86 76.89 -25.93
N GLN A 551 1.21 75.91 -26.78
CA GLN A 551 0.55 74.60 -26.78
C GLN A 551 1.00 73.76 -25.58
N ASP A 552 0.03 73.27 -24.81
CA ASP A 552 0.27 72.28 -23.77
C ASP A 552 0.38 70.88 -24.36
N ILE A 553 1.49 70.21 -24.03
CA ILE A 553 1.81 68.83 -24.36
C ILE A 553 1.72 68.01 -23.08
N THR A 554 0.97 66.91 -23.10
CA THR A 554 0.94 65.95 -22.00
C THR A 554 1.80 64.74 -22.37
N TYR A 555 2.89 64.54 -21.63
CA TYR A 555 3.66 63.31 -21.64
C TYR A 555 2.98 62.27 -20.77
N THR A 556 2.86 61.04 -21.28
CA THR A 556 2.39 59.87 -20.52
C THR A 556 3.50 58.83 -20.48
N PHE A 557 3.74 58.26 -19.30
CA PHE A 557 4.78 57.28 -19.01
C PHE A 557 4.13 55.99 -18.52
N LEU A 558 3.97 54.99 -19.38
CA LEU A 558 3.44 53.69 -19.00
C LEU A 558 4.59 52.79 -18.53
N VAL A 559 4.68 52.56 -17.23
CA VAL A 559 5.67 51.65 -16.61
C VAL A 559 5.03 50.27 -16.46
N THR A 560 5.75 49.23 -16.87
CA THR A 560 5.30 47.82 -16.78
C THR A 560 6.41 46.97 -16.18
N ASN A 561 6.07 46.08 -15.25
CA ASN A 561 6.98 45.04 -14.78
C ASN A 561 6.91 43.83 -15.72
N THR A 562 7.96 43.59 -16.49
CA THR A 562 8.05 42.45 -17.44
C THR A 562 8.88 41.31 -16.88
N GLY A 563 9.45 41.45 -15.68
CA GLY A 563 10.17 40.38 -14.99
C GLY A 563 9.24 39.47 -14.17
N ASN A 564 9.82 38.49 -13.48
CA ASN A 564 9.07 37.49 -12.68
C ASN A 564 8.90 37.85 -11.19
N VAL A 565 9.60 38.87 -10.69
CA VAL A 565 9.54 39.28 -9.28
C VAL A 565 8.83 40.61 -9.09
N THR A 566 8.16 40.78 -7.94
CA THR A 566 7.49 42.02 -7.56
C THR A 566 8.49 43.17 -7.40
N GLN A 567 8.29 44.29 -8.08
CA GLN A 567 9.11 45.49 -7.92
C GLN A 567 8.51 46.42 -6.86
N THR A 568 9.35 47.05 -6.05
CA THR A 568 8.94 48.06 -5.06
C THR A 568 9.66 49.38 -5.28
N GLN A 569 9.09 50.48 -4.76
CA GLN A 569 9.62 51.84 -4.97
C GLN A 569 9.85 52.15 -6.46
N VAL A 570 8.86 51.82 -7.28
CA VAL A 570 8.90 52.05 -8.72
C VAL A 570 8.69 53.53 -9.02
N GLU A 571 9.68 54.16 -9.63
CA GLU A 571 9.71 55.60 -9.92
C GLU A 571 10.07 55.83 -11.39
N VAL A 572 9.49 56.86 -12.01
CA VAL A 572 9.91 57.33 -13.34
C VAL A 572 11.01 58.37 -13.16
N VAL A 573 12.14 58.15 -13.82
CA VAL A 573 13.28 59.06 -13.84
C VAL A 573 13.30 59.79 -15.18
N GLU A 574 13.19 61.10 -15.14
CA GLU A 574 13.29 61.95 -16.33
C GLU A 574 14.71 61.88 -16.91
N GLY A 575 14.79 61.75 -18.23
CA GLY A 575 16.04 61.64 -18.98
C GLY A 575 16.45 62.96 -19.63
N GLU A 576 17.07 62.86 -20.81
CA GLU A 576 17.35 64.02 -21.65
C GLU A 576 16.04 64.67 -22.12
N PHE A 577 15.97 65.99 -21.96
CA PHE A 577 14.89 66.85 -22.40
C PHE A 577 15.48 68.06 -23.13
N THR A 578 15.11 68.27 -24.39
CA THR A 578 15.67 69.37 -25.21
C THR A 578 14.81 70.63 -25.20
N GLY A 579 13.68 70.62 -24.50
CA GLY A 579 12.78 71.78 -24.41
C GLY A 579 13.39 72.93 -23.61
N ASN A 580 13.08 74.15 -24.02
CA ASN A 580 13.63 75.38 -23.46
C ASN A 580 12.82 75.93 -22.26
N GLY A 581 11.64 75.37 -21.97
CA GLY A 581 10.80 75.71 -20.82
C GLY A 581 10.94 74.74 -19.64
N ASP A 582 10.18 75.00 -18.58
CA ASP A 582 10.11 74.10 -17.42
C ASP A 582 9.17 72.91 -17.72
N LEU A 583 9.69 71.68 -17.64
CA LEU A 583 8.87 70.47 -17.65
C LEU A 583 8.16 70.33 -16.29
N GLY A 584 6.83 70.15 -16.32
CA GLY A 584 6.02 69.94 -15.12
C GLY A 584 6.43 68.67 -14.34
N PRO A 585 6.10 68.59 -13.04
CA PRO A 585 6.44 67.42 -12.24
C PRO A 585 5.75 66.15 -12.76
N ILE A 586 6.48 65.04 -12.75
CA ILE A 586 5.89 63.73 -13.02
C ILE A 586 4.90 63.40 -11.89
N THR A 587 3.65 63.12 -12.27
CA THR A 587 2.57 62.75 -11.35
C THR A 587 2.13 61.32 -11.66
N CYS A 588 2.26 60.43 -10.68
CA CYS A 588 1.80 59.05 -10.75
C CYS A 588 0.57 58.86 -9.86
N PRO A 589 -0.26 57.81 -10.07
CA PRO A 589 -1.34 57.48 -9.15
C PRO A 589 -0.79 57.15 -7.75
N ASP A 590 -1.48 57.60 -6.70
CA ASP A 590 -1.05 57.40 -5.32
C ASP A 590 -0.81 55.91 -5.01
N GLY A 591 0.40 55.58 -4.54
CA GLY A 591 0.80 54.22 -4.18
C GLY A 591 1.09 53.27 -5.35
N ALA A 592 0.99 53.72 -6.60
CA ALA A 592 1.22 52.85 -7.76
C ALA A 592 2.67 52.32 -7.86
N GLY A 593 3.63 53.06 -7.29
CA GLY A 593 5.03 52.63 -7.22
C GLY A 593 5.39 51.80 -5.99
N ASP A 594 4.49 51.65 -5.01
CA ASP A 594 4.83 50.96 -3.76
C ASP A 594 5.09 49.46 -3.98
N SER A 595 4.30 48.84 -4.87
CA SER A 595 4.40 47.44 -5.26
C SER A 595 3.83 47.26 -6.66
N LEU A 596 4.64 46.75 -7.58
CA LEU A 596 4.26 46.45 -8.96
C LEU A 596 4.54 44.97 -9.23
N ALA A 597 3.48 44.16 -9.23
CA ALA A 597 3.57 42.73 -9.52
C ALA A 597 3.97 42.49 -10.99
N PRO A 598 4.53 41.31 -11.33
CA PRO A 598 4.76 40.90 -12.71
C PRO A 598 3.52 41.08 -13.60
N GLY A 599 3.72 41.66 -14.78
CA GLY A 599 2.66 41.94 -15.76
C GLY A 599 1.79 43.17 -15.46
N ASP A 600 1.83 43.72 -14.25
CA ASP A 600 1.10 44.94 -13.91
C ASP A 600 1.77 46.19 -14.49
N SER A 601 0.96 47.23 -14.69
CA SER A 601 1.41 48.52 -15.21
C SER A 601 0.66 49.71 -14.59
N PHE A 602 1.31 50.87 -14.58
CA PHE A 602 0.69 52.15 -14.24
C PHE A 602 1.22 53.26 -15.13
N ALA A 603 0.41 54.31 -15.30
CA ALA A 603 0.75 55.47 -16.12
C ALA A 603 0.97 56.71 -15.25
N CYS A 604 2.14 57.35 -15.39
CA CYS A 604 2.39 58.69 -14.86
C CYS A 604 2.22 59.74 -15.97
N THR A 605 2.03 61.01 -15.59
CA THR A 605 1.92 62.12 -16.54
C THR A 605 2.76 63.32 -16.15
N ALA A 606 3.28 64.05 -17.14
CA ALA A 606 3.90 65.38 -16.96
C ALA A 606 3.43 66.32 -18.08
N SER A 607 3.29 67.61 -17.79
CA SER A 607 2.85 68.62 -18.77
C SER A 607 4.00 69.54 -19.17
N TYR A 608 4.08 69.90 -20.44
CA TYR A 608 5.03 70.88 -20.98
C TYR A 608 4.33 71.87 -21.91
N THR A 609 4.58 73.16 -21.73
CA THR A 609 4.05 74.19 -22.63
C THR A 609 5.13 74.61 -23.61
N LEU A 610 4.86 74.49 -24.93
CA LEU A 610 5.81 74.86 -25.98
C LEU A 610 6.14 76.36 -25.92
N THR A 611 7.43 76.66 -25.98
CA THR A 611 7.98 78.02 -26.02
C THR A 611 8.35 78.42 -27.44
N GLN A 612 8.57 79.72 -27.67
CA GLN A 612 9.06 80.19 -28.98
C GLN A 612 10.42 79.60 -29.36
N GLU A 613 11.30 79.35 -28.38
CA GLU A 613 12.62 78.77 -28.66
C GLU A 613 12.51 77.31 -29.13
N ASP A 614 11.52 76.56 -28.65
CA ASP A 614 11.24 75.19 -29.12
C ASP A 614 10.76 75.18 -30.57
N ILE A 615 9.90 76.15 -30.93
CA ILE A 615 9.43 76.30 -32.31
C ILE A 615 10.61 76.63 -33.23
N ASP A 616 11.52 77.50 -32.77
CA ASP A 616 12.72 77.87 -33.52
C ASP A 616 13.72 76.69 -33.63
N ALA A 617 13.77 75.80 -32.63
CA ALA A 617 14.57 74.58 -32.64
C ALA A 617 13.98 73.48 -33.54
N GLY A 618 12.69 73.56 -33.86
CA GLY A 618 11.99 72.68 -34.80
C GLY A 618 11.51 71.34 -34.23
N SER A 619 12.07 70.89 -33.10
CA SER A 619 11.59 69.71 -32.36
C SER A 619 12.03 69.72 -30.89
N VAL A 620 11.22 69.13 -30.02
CA VAL A 620 11.55 68.78 -28.64
C VAL A 620 11.63 67.27 -28.50
N GLU A 621 12.75 66.78 -28.00
CA GLU A 621 12.93 65.39 -27.60
C GLU A 621 12.81 65.27 -26.09
N ASN A 622 12.16 64.18 -25.66
CA ASN A 622 11.98 63.88 -24.25
C ASN A 622 12.19 62.39 -24.00
N SER A 623 13.10 62.02 -23.11
CA SER A 623 13.43 60.62 -22.77
C SER A 623 13.20 60.33 -21.29
N ALA A 624 12.86 59.09 -20.92
CA ALA A 624 12.75 58.70 -19.50
C ALA A 624 13.07 57.23 -19.30
N THR A 625 13.49 56.88 -18.08
CA THR A 625 13.65 55.51 -17.58
C THR A 625 12.70 55.27 -16.41
N ALA A 626 12.51 54.02 -16.01
CA ALA A 626 11.85 53.64 -14.77
C ALA A 626 12.83 52.86 -13.89
N THR A 627 12.83 53.13 -12.58
CA THR A 627 13.64 52.41 -11.59
C THR A 627 12.77 51.68 -10.59
N GLY A 628 13.21 50.55 -10.05
CA GLY A 628 12.51 49.81 -8.99
C GLY A 628 13.41 48.78 -8.31
N PHE A 629 13.02 48.32 -7.13
CA PHE A 629 13.78 47.35 -6.34
C PHE A 629 13.13 45.96 -6.37
N PRO A 630 13.87 44.90 -6.75
CA PRO A 630 13.40 43.53 -6.60
C PRO A 630 13.38 43.11 -5.12
N PRO A 631 12.64 42.03 -4.77
CA PRO A 631 12.59 41.52 -3.40
C PRO A 631 13.98 41.15 -2.89
N GLY A 632 14.33 41.60 -1.68
CA GLY A 632 15.65 41.35 -1.08
C GLY A 632 16.83 42.12 -1.71
N GLY A 633 16.60 42.89 -2.79
CA GLY A 633 17.63 43.70 -3.44
C GLY A 633 17.81 45.07 -2.79
N GLU A 634 19.06 45.48 -2.56
CA GLU A 634 19.42 46.85 -2.13
C GLU A 634 19.75 47.78 -3.31
N ILE A 635 19.80 47.24 -4.53
CA ILE A 635 20.16 47.96 -5.75
C ILE A 635 18.93 47.99 -6.66
N PRO A 636 18.47 49.19 -7.08
CA PRO A 636 17.37 49.26 -8.02
C PRO A 636 17.83 48.82 -9.41
N ILE A 637 16.93 48.19 -10.15
CA ILE A 637 17.05 48.00 -11.59
C ILE A 637 16.55 49.23 -12.32
N GLU A 638 16.98 49.41 -13.57
CA GLU A 638 16.58 50.52 -14.44
C GLU A 638 16.10 49.96 -15.78
N SER A 639 14.97 50.46 -16.28
CA SER A 639 14.47 50.12 -17.61
C SER A 639 15.36 50.69 -18.72
N PRO A 640 15.34 50.13 -19.93
CA PRO A 640 15.79 50.85 -21.11
C PRO A 640 15.08 52.21 -21.23
N PRO A 641 15.73 53.25 -21.78
CA PRO A 641 15.10 54.56 -21.97
C PRO A 641 14.04 54.52 -23.07
N SER A 642 12.96 55.27 -22.86
CA SER A 642 11.93 55.53 -23.88
C SER A 642 11.93 57.01 -24.24
N THR A 643 12.11 57.29 -25.54
CA THR A 643 12.22 58.64 -26.09
C THR A 643 11.04 58.93 -27.02
N VAL A 644 10.52 60.16 -26.93
CA VAL A 644 9.53 60.70 -27.87
C VAL A 644 10.00 62.06 -28.38
N THR A 645 9.79 62.33 -29.67
CA THR A 645 10.16 63.58 -30.35
C THR A 645 8.89 64.26 -30.86
N ILE A 646 8.77 65.58 -30.63
CA ILE A 646 7.60 66.37 -31.00
C ILE A 646 8.05 67.60 -31.79
N PRO A 647 7.52 67.84 -33.01
CA PRO A 647 6.71 66.89 -33.76
C PRO A 647 7.57 65.68 -34.19
N PRO A 648 6.97 64.54 -34.54
CA PRO A 648 7.71 63.38 -35.03
C PRO A 648 8.47 63.73 -36.31
N PRO A 649 9.61 63.06 -36.59
CA PRO A 649 10.35 63.25 -37.83
C PRO A 649 9.47 63.01 -39.06
N ALA A 650 9.74 63.76 -40.14
CA ALA A 650 9.02 63.60 -41.39
C ALA A 650 9.39 62.27 -42.08
N GLU A 651 8.39 61.44 -42.32
CA GLU A 651 8.46 60.18 -43.05
C GLU A 651 7.48 60.24 -44.24
N PRO A 652 7.86 60.93 -45.33
CA PRO A 652 7.02 61.02 -46.52
C PRO A 652 6.97 59.69 -47.28
N ALA A 653 5.78 59.25 -47.70
CA ALA A 653 5.63 58.06 -48.52
C ALA A 653 4.35 58.11 -49.37
N LEU A 654 4.45 57.64 -50.61
CA LEU A 654 3.33 57.47 -51.54
C LEU A 654 3.17 56.01 -51.90
N SER A 655 1.93 55.57 -52.12
CA SER A 655 1.62 54.33 -52.82
C SER A 655 0.78 54.61 -54.06
N VAL A 656 0.91 53.78 -55.09
CA VAL A 656 0.04 53.82 -56.26
C VAL A 656 -0.47 52.44 -56.60
N VAL A 657 -1.76 52.34 -56.90
CA VAL A 657 -2.39 51.14 -57.45
C VAL A 657 -2.90 51.45 -58.84
N LYS A 658 -2.27 50.82 -59.83
CA LYS A 658 -2.66 50.91 -61.24
C LYS A 658 -3.67 49.81 -61.56
N THR A 659 -4.76 50.20 -62.20
CA THR A 659 -5.82 49.29 -62.65
C THR A 659 -6.24 49.64 -64.06
N SER A 660 -6.73 48.65 -64.80
CA SER A 660 -7.44 48.83 -66.06
C SER A 660 -8.94 48.60 -65.84
N ASP A 661 -9.78 49.29 -66.60
CA ASP A 661 -11.23 49.05 -66.63
C ASP A 661 -11.61 47.74 -67.34
N THR A 662 -10.68 47.13 -68.05
CA THR A 662 -10.84 45.84 -68.72
C THR A 662 -9.62 44.94 -68.58
N VAL A 663 -9.89 43.65 -68.37
CA VAL A 663 -8.87 42.59 -68.31
C VAL A 663 -8.57 41.96 -69.67
N SER A 664 -9.38 42.23 -70.71
CA SER A 664 -9.11 41.72 -72.06
C SER A 664 -9.70 42.58 -73.18
N VAL A 665 -9.05 42.61 -74.34
CA VAL A 665 -9.51 43.30 -75.56
C VAL A 665 -9.37 42.41 -76.80
N GLN A 666 -10.33 42.52 -77.74
CA GLN A 666 -10.42 41.62 -78.92
C GLN A 666 -10.58 42.36 -80.26
N GLU A 667 -10.76 43.68 -80.23
CA GLU A 667 -11.00 44.50 -81.42
C GLU A 667 -10.17 45.79 -81.33
N ALA A 668 -9.60 46.21 -82.47
CA ALA A 668 -8.92 47.51 -82.58
C ALA A 668 -9.96 48.65 -82.49
N GLY A 669 -9.59 49.76 -81.87
CA GLY A 669 -10.46 50.89 -81.54
C GLY A 669 -11.12 50.79 -80.15
N HIS A 670 -10.88 49.71 -79.39
CA HIS A 670 -11.31 49.65 -77.99
C HIS A 670 -10.50 50.63 -77.14
N VAL A 671 -11.17 51.43 -76.31
CA VAL A 671 -10.49 52.37 -75.40
C VAL A 671 -10.37 51.72 -74.03
N ILE A 672 -9.14 51.49 -73.57
CA ILE A 672 -8.82 51.04 -72.21
C ILE A 672 -8.65 52.29 -71.34
N THR A 673 -9.33 52.33 -70.20
CA THR A 673 -9.13 53.37 -69.17
C THR A 673 -8.23 52.82 -68.08
N TYR A 674 -7.06 53.41 -67.90
CA TYR A 674 -6.19 53.14 -66.77
C TYR A 674 -6.50 54.11 -65.62
N SER A 675 -6.65 53.58 -64.40
CA SER A 675 -6.86 54.34 -63.17
C SER A 675 -5.71 54.13 -62.19
N PHE A 676 -5.23 55.20 -61.58
CA PHE A 676 -4.14 55.24 -60.62
C PHE A 676 -4.68 55.76 -59.30
N LEU A 677 -4.92 54.87 -58.34
CA LEU A 677 -5.24 55.27 -56.97
C LEU A 677 -3.92 55.58 -56.26
N VAL A 678 -3.66 56.85 -55.97
CA VAL A 678 -2.51 57.31 -55.22
C VAL A 678 -2.93 57.59 -53.78
N THR A 679 -2.20 57.04 -52.82
CA THR A 679 -2.44 57.24 -51.38
C THR A 679 -1.19 57.81 -50.72
N ASN A 680 -1.33 58.87 -49.93
CA ASN A 680 -0.26 59.32 -49.03
C ASN A 680 -0.23 58.39 -47.80
N ILE A 681 0.78 57.55 -47.74
CA ILE A 681 1.00 56.58 -46.65
C ILE A 681 2.08 57.05 -45.67
N GLY A 682 2.57 58.29 -45.82
CA GLY A 682 3.51 58.94 -44.91
C GLY A 682 2.83 59.87 -43.91
N ASN A 683 3.62 60.52 -43.05
CA ASN A 683 3.11 61.41 -41.99
C ASN A 683 3.18 62.91 -42.31
N VAL A 684 3.56 63.28 -43.54
CA VAL A 684 3.58 64.66 -44.03
C VAL A 684 2.75 64.79 -45.30
N THR A 685 2.15 65.96 -45.52
CA THR A 685 1.42 66.28 -46.76
C THR A 685 2.35 66.17 -47.97
N ILE A 686 1.89 65.54 -49.05
CA ILE A 686 2.63 65.48 -50.32
C ILE A 686 1.99 66.43 -51.33
N GLU A 687 2.76 67.40 -51.80
CA GLU A 687 2.37 68.39 -52.79
C GLU A 687 2.68 67.92 -54.22
N ASP A 688 1.95 68.47 -55.18
CA ASP A 688 2.15 68.27 -56.62
C ASP A 688 2.24 66.78 -57.03
N VAL A 689 1.28 65.97 -56.55
CA VAL A 689 1.19 64.55 -56.88
C VAL A 689 0.89 64.38 -58.38
N THR A 690 1.77 63.66 -59.08
CA THR A 690 1.65 63.33 -60.50
C THR A 690 1.94 61.85 -60.74
N ILE A 691 1.50 61.32 -61.88
CA ILE A 691 1.81 59.97 -62.32
C ILE A 691 2.93 60.03 -63.35
N ASP A 692 3.99 59.27 -63.13
CA ASP A 692 5.02 59.00 -64.13
C ASP A 692 4.74 57.62 -64.74
N GLU A 693 4.28 57.61 -65.99
CA GLU A 693 4.03 56.37 -66.74
C GLU A 693 5.37 55.68 -67.04
N GLY A 694 5.42 54.38 -66.75
CA GLY A 694 6.60 53.55 -66.96
C GLY A 694 6.56 52.80 -68.29
N GLU A 695 6.98 51.54 -68.28
CA GLU A 695 6.98 50.70 -69.48
C GLU A 695 5.54 50.42 -69.94
N PHE A 696 5.29 50.65 -71.22
CA PHE A 696 4.03 50.36 -71.87
C PHE A 696 4.26 49.54 -73.15
N THR A 697 3.58 48.40 -73.27
CA THR A 697 3.78 47.48 -74.41
C THR A 697 2.87 47.74 -75.60
N GLY A 698 1.93 48.69 -75.51
CA GLY A 698 1.06 49.06 -76.62
C GLY A 698 1.80 49.76 -77.75
N ALA A 699 1.39 49.48 -79.00
CA ALA A 699 2.00 50.01 -80.21
C ALA A 699 1.48 51.42 -80.59
N GLY A 700 0.41 51.89 -79.93
CA GLY A 700 -0.15 53.23 -80.06
C GLY A 700 0.41 54.23 -79.03
N GLU A 701 -0.13 55.45 -79.05
CA GLU A 701 0.21 56.50 -78.09
C GLU A 701 -0.79 56.47 -76.91
N LEU A 702 -0.28 56.48 -75.68
CA LEU A 702 -1.09 56.69 -74.47
C LEU A 702 -1.48 58.17 -74.37
N GLU A 703 -2.75 58.45 -74.03
CA GLU A 703 -3.18 59.81 -73.74
C GLU A 703 -2.48 60.35 -72.47
N PRO A 704 -2.41 61.69 -72.27
CA PRO A 704 -1.81 62.25 -71.06
C PRO A 704 -2.65 61.95 -69.82
N VAL A 705 -1.98 61.62 -68.71
CA VAL A 705 -2.64 61.39 -67.41
C VAL A 705 -3.33 62.67 -66.91
N THR A 706 -4.58 62.53 -66.46
CA THR A 706 -5.37 63.59 -65.83
C THR A 706 -5.61 63.27 -64.36
N CYS A 707 -5.18 64.17 -63.48
CA CYS A 707 -5.44 64.11 -62.03
C CYS A 707 -6.44 65.20 -61.62
N PRO A 708 -7.30 64.95 -60.60
CA PRO A 708 -8.21 65.97 -60.05
C PRO A 708 -7.44 66.98 -59.18
N ALA A 709 -8.08 68.10 -58.83
CA ALA A 709 -7.44 69.19 -58.07
C ALA A 709 -6.91 68.80 -56.69
N ALA A 710 -7.43 67.73 -56.08
CA ALA A 710 -6.95 67.20 -54.80
C ALA A 710 -5.49 66.68 -54.87
N ALA A 711 -4.97 66.35 -56.06
CA ALA A 711 -3.58 65.94 -56.24
C ALA A 711 -2.56 67.07 -55.97
N ALA A 712 -3.01 68.33 -55.84
CA ALA A 712 -2.13 69.45 -55.54
C ALA A 712 -1.53 69.39 -54.13
N ALA A 713 -2.24 68.80 -53.17
CA ALA A 713 -1.78 68.59 -51.80
C ALA A 713 -2.57 67.45 -51.18
N LEU A 714 -1.89 66.33 -50.91
CA LEU A 714 -2.46 65.11 -50.37
C LEU A 714 -2.03 64.97 -48.91
N ALA A 715 -2.94 65.21 -47.97
CA ALA A 715 -2.66 65.06 -46.54
C ALA A 715 -2.35 63.58 -46.20
N PRO A 716 -1.71 63.30 -45.04
CA PRO A 716 -1.57 61.92 -44.56
C PRO A 716 -2.91 61.16 -44.61
N ASP A 717 -2.86 59.90 -45.06
CA ASP A 717 -4.00 59.00 -45.30
C ASP A 717 -5.01 59.44 -46.39
N GLU A 718 -4.78 60.57 -47.07
CA GLU A 718 -5.64 61.03 -48.18
C GLU A 718 -5.32 60.30 -49.49
N GLU A 719 -6.33 60.14 -50.35
CA GLU A 719 -6.24 59.43 -51.63
C GLU A 719 -6.75 60.26 -52.80
N VAL A 720 -6.14 60.06 -53.97
CA VAL A 720 -6.56 60.66 -55.23
C VAL A 720 -6.50 59.67 -56.38
N VAL A 721 -7.47 59.72 -57.30
CA VAL A 721 -7.50 58.87 -58.50
C VAL A 721 -7.15 59.69 -59.73
N CYS A 722 -6.03 59.39 -60.37
CA CYS A 722 -5.68 59.89 -61.70
C CYS A 722 -6.09 58.89 -62.78
N THR A 723 -6.32 59.33 -64.02
CA THR A 723 -6.72 58.44 -65.12
C THR A 723 -6.02 58.79 -66.44
N THR A 724 -5.81 57.79 -67.29
CA THR A 724 -5.46 57.96 -68.71
C THR A 724 -6.20 56.94 -69.57
N THR A 725 -6.27 57.16 -70.89
CA THR A 725 -6.91 56.26 -71.84
C THR A 725 -5.96 55.81 -72.95
N TYR A 726 -6.14 54.59 -73.44
CA TYR A 726 -5.42 54.03 -74.58
C TYR A 726 -6.38 53.45 -75.61
N GLU A 727 -6.28 53.87 -76.87
CA GLU A 727 -7.02 53.24 -77.98
C GLU A 727 -6.21 52.09 -78.58
N VAL A 728 -6.72 50.86 -78.44
CA VAL A 728 -6.07 49.63 -78.91
C VAL A 728 -5.94 49.64 -80.43
N VAL A 729 -4.74 49.39 -80.96
CA VAL A 729 -4.48 49.30 -82.41
C VAL A 729 -4.36 47.85 -82.88
N GLU A 730 -4.47 47.60 -84.19
CA GLU A 730 -4.42 46.23 -84.74
C GLU A 730 -3.14 45.46 -84.36
N ALA A 731 -2.00 46.15 -84.18
CA ALA A 731 -0.74 45.54 -83.79
C ALA A 731 -0.80 44.91 -82.38
N ASP A 732 -1.57 45.49 -81.46
CA ASP A 732 -1.65 45.07 -80.06
C ASP A 732 -2.33 43.70 -79.92
N LEU A 733 -3.30 43.39 -80.79
CA LEU A 733 -4.06 42.13 -80.79
C LEU A 733 -3.21 40.90 -81.10
N THR A 734 -1.96 41.09 -81.53
CA THR A 734 -1.01 40.01 -81.82
C THR A 734 -0.01 39.75 -80.69
N GLY A 735 0.07 40.65 -79.70
CA GLY A 735 1.05 40.61 -78.61
C GLY A 735 0.70 39.68 -77.44
N GLY A 736 -0.55 39.24 -77.33
CA GLY A 736 -1.05 38.39 -76.24
C GLY A 736 -1.44 39.15 -74.98
N GLU A 737 -0.74 40.22 -74.63
CA GLU A 737 -1.02 41.07 -73.46
C GLU A 737 -0.50 42.51 -73.66
N LEU A 738 -1.26 43.48 -73.16
CA LEU A 738 -0.84 44.88 -72.96
C LEU A 738 -0.47 45.07 -71.49
N SER A 739 0.80 45.38 -71.23
CA SER A 739 1.30 45.71 -69.90
C SER A 739 1.55 47.21 -69.81
N ASN A 740 1.19 47.80 -68.68
CA ASN A 740 1.41 49.20 -68.40
C ASN A 740 1.88 49.38 -66.95
N THR A 741 3.05 49.99 -66.74
CA THR A 741 3.60 50.30 -65.41
C THR A 741 3.54 51.80 -65.11
N ALA A 742 3.55 52.20 -63.84
CA ALA A 742 3.62 53.60 -63.42
C ALA A 742 4.14 53.75 -61.99
N THR A 743 4.68 54.92 -61.70
CA THR A 743 4.91 55.41 -60.33
C THR A 743 4.12 56.68 -60.09
N ALA A 744 3.83 56.98 -58.82
CA ALA A 744 3.37 58.30 -58.42
C ALA A 744 4.55 59.09 -57.85
N THR A 745 4.69 60.34 -58.27
CA THR A 745 5.70 61.26 -57.74
C THR A 745 5.02 62.47 -57.12
N GLY A 746 5.68 63.09 -56.14
CA GLY A 746 5.27 64.35 -55.53
C GLY A 746 6.45 64.94 -54.78
N ALA A 747 6.21 65.98 -53.98
CA ALA A 747 7.22 66.56 -53.11
C ALA A 747 6.67 66.82 -51.71
N THR A 748 7.52 66.77 -50.69
CA THR A 748 7.17 67.31 -49.38
C THR A 748 7.04 68.84 -49.44
N PRO A 749 6.45 69.52 -48.43
CA PRO A 749 6.40 70.98 -48.42
C PRO A 749 7.78 71.65 -48.36
N GLY A 750 8.82 70.89 -47.98
CA GLY A 750 10.23 71.29 -48.05
C GLY A 750 10.86 71.16 -49.45
N GLY A 751 10.13 70.57 -50.41
CA GLY A 751 10.56 70.35 -51.78
C GLY A 751 11.30 69.04 -52.03
N ASP A 752 11.39 68.14 -51.04
CA ASP A 752 12.05 66.85 -51.22
C ASP A 752 11.17 65.91 -52.05
N PRO A 753 11.69 65.29 -53.12
CA PRO A 753 10.91 64.44 -53.99
C PRO A 753 10.54 63.12 -53.31
N VAL A 754 9.32 62.65 -53.56
CA VAL A 754 8.76 61.40 -53.06
C VAL A 754 8.28 60.60 -54.25
N THR A 755 8.63 59.31 -54.30
CA THR A 755 8.22 58.42 -55.40
C THR A 755 7.67 57.13 -54.81
N SER A 756 6.50 56.71 -55.27
CA SER A 756 5.93 55.43 -54.87
C SER A 756 6.72 54.26 -55.49
N PRO A 757 6.60 53.04 -54.92
CA PRO A 757 6.89 51.84 -55.67
C PRO A 757 6.13 51.80 -57.00
N GLU A 758 6.69 51.11 -57.99
CA GLU A 758 6.03 50.91 -59.29
C GLU A 758 4.79 50.02 -59.15
N SER A 759 3.72 50.38 -59.84
CA SER A 759 2.51 49.58 -59.98
C SER A 759 2.29 49.23 -61.44
N SER A 760 1.94 47.97 -61.71
CA SER A 760 1.68 47.48 -63.05
C SER A 760 0.29 46.89 -63.17
N THR A 761 -0.27 46.97 -64.37
CA THR A 761 -1.50 46.28 -64.72
C THR A 761 -1.34 45.67 -66.10
N THR A 762 -2.04 44.56 -66.34
CA THR A 762 -2.04 43.90 -67.64
C THR A 762 -3.46 43.69 -68.15
N THR A 763 -3.58 43.73 -69.47
CA THR A 763 -4.84 43.51 -70.19
C THR A 763 -4.55 42.52 -71.32
N ASP A 764 -5.16 41.34 -71.28
CA ASP A 764 -4.98 40.31 -72.31
C ASP A 764 -5.43 40.81 -73.69
N THR A 765 -4.68 40.50 -74.74
CA THR A 765 -5.10 40.75 -76.12
C THR A 765 -5.35 39.45 -76.86
N VAL A 766 -6.54 39.33 -77.44
CA VAL A 766 -6.93 38.13 -78.19
C VAL A 766 -7.05 38.47 -79.65
N ALA A 767 -6.25 37.80 -80.48
CA ALA A 767 -6.38 37.92 -81.92
C ALA A 767 -7.78 37.45 -82.36
N PRO A 768 -8.48 38.19 -83.25
CA PRO A 768 -9.77 37.77 -83.76
C PRO A 768 -9.65 36.41 -84.47
N LEU A 769 -10.54 35.47 -84.14
CA LEU A 769 -10.61 34.15 -84.78
C LEU A 769 -10.68 34.32 -86.31
N PRO A 770 -9.85 33.61 -87.10
CA PRO A 770 -9.89 33.72 -88.54
C PRO A 770 -11.26 33.25 -89.07
N THR A 771 -11.99 34.16 -89.72
CA THR A 771 -13.26 33.87 -90.39
C THR A 771 -13.02 32.98 -91.61
N THR A 772 -13.09 31.66 -91.43
CA THR A 772 -13.11 30.71 -92.55
C THR A 772 -14.52 30.65 -93.14
N GLY A 773 -14.76 31.47 -94.17
CA GLY A 773 -15.98 31.40 -94.95
C GLY A 773 -16.08 30.08 -95.73
N SER A 774 -17.14 29.30 -95.49
CA SER A 774 -17.71 28.39 -96.48
C SER A 774 -19.19 28.12 -96.24
N SER A 775 -20.02 28.46 -97.22
CA SER A 775 -21.40 27.97 -97.47
C SER A 775 -21.44 26.43 -97.51
N VAL A 776 -22.50 25.66 -97.17
CA VAL A 776 -23.89 25.64 -97.69
C VAL A 776 -24.84 24.77 -96.79
N LEU A 777 -26.05 25.29 -96.47
CA LEU A 777 -27.43 24.70 -96.30
C LEU A 777 -27.79 23.49 -95.36
N PRO A 778 -29.08 23.36 -94.92
CA PRO A 778 -29.48 22.95 -93.55
C PRO A 778 -30.34 21.67 -93.46
N ILE A 779 -30.38 21.00 -92.28
CA ILE A 779 -31.52 20.19 -91.79
C ILE A 779 -31.63 20.31 -90.25
N ALA A 780 -32.86 20.49 -89.77
CA ALA A 780 -33.28 20.71 -88.39
C ALA A 780 -33.22 19.46 -87.49
N ALA A 781 -33.06 19.65 -86.17
CA ALA A 781 -34.14 19.49 -85.15
C ALA A 781 -33.65 18.96 -83.77
N ILE A 782 -34.30 19.49 -82.71
CA ILE A 782 -34.44 19.00 -81.31
C ILE A 782 -33.23 19.32 -80.40
N ALA A 783 -33.22 20.34 -79.53
CA ALA A 783 -34.09 20.78 -78.41
C ALA A 783 -33.75 20.14 -77.03
N LEU A 784 -33.41 21.06 -76.10
CA LEU A 784 -33.92 21.21 -74.73
C LEU A 784 -33.11 20.71 -73.50
N LEU A 785 -33.02 21.66 -72.53
CA LEU A 785 -33.01 21.58 -71.04
C LEU A 785 -31.62 21.88 -70.41
N LEU A 786 -31.38 22.72 -69.39
CA LEU A 786 -32.11 23.59 -68.41
C LEU A 786 -30.96 24.33 -67.64
N VAL A 787 -30.87 25.65 -67.48
CA VAL A 787 -31.50 26.60 -66.51
C VAL A 787 -31.22 26.36 -65.01
N GLY A 788 -30.70 27.41 -64.35
CA GLY A 788 -30.85 27.74 -62.92
C GLY A 788 -29.52 28.12 -62.25
N ALA A 789 -29.09 29.39 -62.15
CA ALA A 789 -29.59 30.48 -61.26
C ALA A 789 -29.55 30.10 -59.76
N GLY A 790 -29.04 30.90 -58.82
CA GLY A 790 -28.57 32.28 -58.88
C GLY A 790 -27.99 32.72 -57.53
N THR A 791 -27.45 33.94 -57.58
CA THR A 791 -26.94 34.82 -56.53
C THR A 791 -27.98 35.26 -55.48
N ALA A 792 -27.54 35.57 -54.26
CA ALA A 792 -27.78 36.84 -53.52
C ALA A 792 -27.52 36.62 -52.00
N LEU A 793 -26.56 37.32 -51.38
CA LEU A 793 -26.67 38.64 -50.73
C LEU A 793 -27.53 38.67 -49.45
N ALA A 794 -26.91 38.92 -48.28
CA ALA A 794 -27.06 40.17 -47.50
C ALA A 794 -26.94 39.98 -45.96
N VAL A 795 -25.95 40.69 -45.39
CA VAL A 795 -26.04 41.67 -44.27
C VAL A 795 -26.88 41.33 -43.02
N ALA A 796 -26.24 41.29 -41.84
CA ALA A 796 -26.44 42.29 -40.76
C ALA A 796 -25.99 41.80 -39.35
N ARG A 797 -24.98 42.50 -38.81
CA ARG A 797 -24.89 43.07 -37.44
C ARG A 797 -25.33 42.27 -36.19
N ARG A 798 -24.29 42.09 -35.35
CA ARG A 798 -24.12 42.48 -33.93
C ARG A 798 -24.75 41.67 -32.78
N ARG A 799 -23.81 41.29 -31.90
CA ARG A 799 -23.77 41.32 -30.41
C ARG A 799 -24.47 40.20 -29.63
N GLY A 800 -23.67 39.59 -28.74
CA GLY A 800 -24.12 39.10 -27.44
C GLY A 800 -23.34 37.91 -26.92
N ALA A 801 -22.35 38.17 -26.07
CA ALA A 801 -21.88 37.38 -24.93
C ALA A 801 -21.93 35.83 -25.01
N ASN A 802 -20.76 35.18 -24.98
CA ASN A 802 -20.09 34.76 -23.74
C ASN A 802 -18.59 34.60 -23.99
#